data_AF-A0A7C4ZXD7-F1
#
_entry.id   AF-A0A7C4ZXD7-F1
#
_cell.length_a   1.000
_cell.length_b   1.000
_cell.length_c   1.000
_cell.angle_alpha   90.00
_cell.angle_beta   90.00
_cell.angle_gamma   90.00
#
_symmetry.space_group_name_H-M   'P 1'
#
loop_
_entity.id
_entity.type
_entity.pdbx_description
1 polymer ?
#
loop_
_entity_poly.entity_id
_entity_poly.type
_entity_poly.pdbx_seq_one_letter_code
_entity_poly.pdbx_strand_id
1 'polypeptide(L)'
;MKIEKPDKHHLLIVDDTPADVDILLEYLGQVDFEITIAEDGERALELSQAEPPDLILLDVFMPGMDGFETCRRLKANDLTKEIPVIFMTALMKREGQLKAFEVGGVDYITKPIEQGEVLSRVKTHLALRHMQKELEAQNAQLQQEIAERQHMEEALRQAHAELEGRVEARTLELKQTNEHLTQQIEERKRVEIALRQSEERYRHLVEYAPDVVYTVSPEAMLTSLNPAFEKITGWSRAEWLERPFGPLLHPEDLPVALTVHQQMLQGETVPIFELRIQTRQGGYVMGEFITTPLWHEGRVVGVLGIARDITDRKRAEEEIRRRNRELALLNRVIAASVTETEPEAILEKTCRELALAFDVPQAAAALLNAQKTEAVTVAEYLLPGRPSGLGDIIPAADNPSFQYLLRHKTPLVVEDAQTDPRLTAVHDLVQRRGIVSLLLVPLLIDGEVIGSLGLDAIEPRQFSIEEVNLAESVANQVSGVLARLRLDQERQRLEAQYHQAQKMEALGRLTGGVAHDFNNILTVILGNCSFILDDLVQGHPLRPDVEQIEKAAERAASLTRQLLAFSRRQVLQPHVLDLNNIVTNIEKMLRRLIGEDIDLVTVLEPQLGPIRADASQIEQVVVNLVVNARDAMPEGGKVTIETANVYLDEAYVRRHIDIEAGPYVMLAVSDTGLGMDAETQAHIFEPFFTTKGMGEGTGLGLAMVHGVVNQSGGHIWVYSEVEHGTTFKIYLPRVETSAETTEPKRAVESGRGWETILLVEDEDMVRDLAQRALLNKGYTLLTAKHGEQAQQICATYQDPIHLLLTDVVMPGGMSGSQLAKSLVSLRPEMKVLYMSGYTENAIVHHGVLEPGIAFLPKPFVLDDLVYKVREVLEAKEEANPS
;
A
#
# COMPACT_ATOMS: atom_id res chain seq x y z
N MET A 1 13.21 -102.95 46.49
CA MET A 1 13.57 -103.55 47.80
C MET A 1 14.70 -104.54 47.57
N LYS A 2 15.77 -104.47 48.39
CA LYS A 2 17.08 -105.18 48.34
C LYS A 2 18.11 -104.65 47.32
N ILE A 3 19.11 -103.95 47.86
CA ILE A 3 20.32 -103.44 47.21
C ILE A 3 21.30 -104.61 47.09
N GLU A 4 21.47 -105.15 45.89
CA GLU A 4 22.64 -105.98 45.58
C GLU A 4 23.87 -105.08 45.59
N LYS A 5 24.92 -105.50 46.31
CA LYS A 5 26.23 -104.85 46.25
C LYS A 5 26.65 -104.84 44.77
N PRO A 6 27.05 -103.68 44.21
CA PRO A 6 27.44 -103.64 42.82
C PRO A 6 28.61 -104.60 42.62
N ASP A 7 28.47 -105.47 41.62
CA ASP A 7 29.58 -106.19 41.02
C ASP A 7 30.73 -105.21 40.79
N LYS A 8 31.96 -105.65 41.02
CA LYS A 8 33.14 -104.80 40.82
C LYS A 8 33.11 -104.28 39.39
N HIS A 9 33.25 -102.97 39.24
CA HIS A 9 33.16 -102.35 37.93
C HIS A 9 34.30 -102.82 37.05
N HIS A 10 33.97 -103.32 35.86
CA HIS A 10 34.97 -103.83 34.93
C HIS A 10 35.55 -102.69 34.10
N LEU A 11 36.86 -102.49 34.20
CA LEU A 11 37.60 -101.44 33.49
C LEU A 11 38.58 -102.08 32.52
N LEU A 12 38.68 -101.50 31.32
CA LEU A 12 39.71 -101.86 30.36
C LEU A 12 40.71 -100.71 30.21
N ILE A 13 41.98 -100.95 30.49
CA ILE A 13 43.09 -100.01 30.27
C ILE A 13 43.81 -100.39 28.99
N VAL A 14 44.05 -99.41 28.13
CA VAL A 14 44.73 -99.60 26.84
C VAL A 14 45.86 -98.59 26.74
N ASP A 15 47.11 -99.03 26.83
CA ASP A 15 48.31 -98.18 26.72
C ASP A 15 49.50 -99.06 26.30
N ASP A 16 50.32 -98.61 25.36
CA ASP A 16 51.47 -99.34 24.82
C ASP A 16 52.75 -99.11 25.64
N THR A 17 52.73 -98.14 26.56
CA THR A 17 53.85 -97.77 27.41
C THR A 17 53.73 -98.46 28.78
N PRO A 18 54.59 -99.45 29.11
CA PRO A 18 54.45 -100.23 30.34
C PRO A 18 54.50 -99.40 31.62
N ALA A 19 55.29 -98.32 31.63
CA ALA A 19 55.39 -97.43 32.77
C ALA A 19 54.08 -96.70 33.07
N ASP A 20 53.29 -96.35 32.05
CA ASP A 20 52.01 -95.67 32.23
C ASP A 20 50.93 -96.66 32.69
N VAL A 21 50.95 -97.89 32.16
CA VAL A 21 50.11 -99.00 32.64
C VAL A 21 50.38 -99.29 34.12
N ASP A 22 51.64 -99.42 34.52
CA ASP A 22 52.03 -99.71 35.91
C ASP A 22 51.53 -98.61 36.87
N ILE A 23 51.63 -97.34 36.47
CA ILE A 23 51.11 -96.20 37.24
C ILE A 23 49.59 -96.27 37.35
N LEU A 24 48.88 -96.55 36.26
CA LEU A 24 47.41 -96.65 36.29
C LEU A 24 46.95 -97.85 37.12
N LEU A 25 47.67 -98.97 37.07
CA LEU A 25 47.43 -100.13 37.92
C LEU A 25 47.68 -99.82 39.39
N GLU A 26 48.70 -99.03 39.73
CA GLU A 26 48.90 -98.57 41.11
C GLU A 26 47.76 -97.66 41.57
N TYR A 27 47.34 -96.73 40.71
CA TYR A 27 46.30 -95.75 41.00
C TYR A 27 44.91 -96.36 41.12
N LEU A 28 44.61 -97.37 40.30
CA LEU A 28 43.30 -98.02 40.23
C LEU A 28 43.24 -99.32 41.01
N GLY A 29 44.39 -99.97 41.27
CA GLY A 29 44.48 -101.26 41.98
C GLY A 29 44.17 -101.20 43.47
N GLN A 30 44.08 -100.01 44.06
CA GLN A 30 43.63 -99.82 45.44
C GLN A 30 42.10 -99.64 45.56
N VAL A 31 41.35 -99.71 44.46
CA VAL A 31 39.92 -99.40 44.40
C VAL A 31 39.16 -100.52 43.70
N ASP A 32 37.87 -100.73 44.05
CA ASP A 32 36.95 -101.82 43.64
C ASP A 32 36.68 -101.95 42.12
N PHE A 33 37.74 -102.11 41.34
CA PHE A 33 37.70 -102.28 39.90
C PHE A 33 38.31 -103.63 39.53
N GLU A 34 37.68 -104.29 38.57
CA GLU A 34 38.28 -105.42 37.88
C GLU A 34 38.93 -104.89 36.60
N ILE A 35 40.26 -104.97 36.52
CA ILE A 35 41.03 -104.29 35.47
C ILE A 35 41.53 -105.31 34.47
N THR A 36 41.19 -105.09 33.21
CA THR A 36 41.77 -105.79 32.05
C THR A 36 42.70 -104.84 31.31
N ILE A 37 43.79 -105.35 30.75
CA ILE A 37 44.81 -104.55 30.06
C ILE A 37 44.89 -104.99 28.59
N ALA A 38 45.01 -104.02 27.69
CA ALA A 38 45.35 -104.22 26.30
C ALA A 38 46.57 -103.36 25.93
N GLU A 39 47.50 -103.95 25.19
CA GLU A 39 48.74 -103.28 24.77
C GLU A 39 48.56 -102.49 23.46
N ASP A 40 47.47 -102.73 22.74
CA ASP A 40 47.14 -102.04 21.49
C ASP A 40 45.61 -101.96 21.25
N GLY A 41 45.22 -101.17 20.25
CA GLY A 41 43.82 -100.93 19.90
C GLY A 41 43.05 -102.14 19.36
N GLU A 42 43.69 -103.07 18.64
CA GLU A 42 43.02 -104.28 18.14
C GLU A 42 42.66 -105.20 19.31
N ARG A 43 43.58 -105.37 20.27
CA ARG A 43 43.34 -106.18 21.46
C ARG A 43 42.23 -105.58 22.34
N ALA A 44 42.16 -104.26 22.43
CA ALA A 44 41.10 -103.57 23.18
C ALA A 44 39.69 -103.83 22.60
N LEU A 45 39.57 -103.86 21.27
CA LEU A 45 38.30 -104.15 20.58
C LEU A 45 37.84 -105.59 20.80
N GLU A 46 38.76 -106.55 20.73
CA GLU A 46 38.46 -107.96 21.00
C GLU A 46 37.93 -108.16 22.42
N LEU A 47 38.64 -107.59 23.42
CA LEU A 47 38.28 -107.74 24.82
C LEU A 47 36.92 -107.09 25.13
N SER A 48 36.68 -105.88 24.61
CA SER A 48 35.44 -105.15 24.85
C SER A 48 34.19 -105.81 24.26
N GLN A 49 34.34 -106.63 23.22
CA GLN A 49 33.22 -107.36 22.64
C GLN A 49 32.97 -108.69 23.33
N ALA A 50 34.03 -109.36 23.79
CA ALA A 50 33.93 -110.62 24.51
C ALA A 50 33.28 -110.41 25.89
N GLU A 51 33.76 -109.40 26.61
CA GLU A 51 33.24 -109.00 27.91
C GLU A 51 33.18 -107.48 27.96
N PRO A 52 31.98 -106.88 27.76
CA PRO A 52 31.84 -105.43 27.66
C PRO A 52 32.18 -104.74 28.99
N PRO A 53 33.27 -103.95 29.04
CA PRO A 53 33.61 -103.25 30.26
C PRO A 53 32.57 -102.19 30.58
N ASP A 54 32.52 -101.81 31.84
CA ASP A 54 31.72 -100.69 32.27
C ASP A 54 32.32 -99.35 31.82
N LEU A 55 33.66 -99.29 31.66
CA LEU A 55 34.39 -98.12 31.17
C LEU A 55 35.78 -98.48 30.62
N ILE A 56 36.27 -97.72 29.64
CA ILE A 56 37.57 -97.93 28.99
C ILE A 56 38.48 -96.71 29.20
N LEU A 57 39.73 -96.91 29.63
CA LEU A 57 40.81 -95.92 29.65
C LEU A 57 41.75 -96.20 28.47
N LEU A 58 41.97 -95.23 27.59
CA LEU A 58 42.54 -95.47 26.26
C LEU A 58 43.62 -94.46 25.90
N ASP A 59 44.87 -94.90 25.78
CA ASP A 59 45.95 -94.04 25.30
C ASP A 59 45.75 -93.64 23.84
N VAL A 60 46.18 -92.42 23.53
CA VAL A 60 46.04 -91.85 22.19
C VAL A 60 47.15 -92.33 21.25
N PHE A 61 48.39 -92.47 21.73
CA PHE A 61 49.57 -92.67 20.90
C PHE A 61 50.12 -94.09 21.00
N MET A 62 49.42 -95.02 20.36
CA MET A 62 49.80 -96.43 20.33
C MET A 62 50.25 -96.85 18.91
N PRO A 63 51.18 -97.81 18.77
CA PRO A 63 51.63 -98.32 17.48
C PRO A 63 50.52 -99.12 16.78
N GLY A 64 50.50 -99.04 15.45
CA GLY A 64 49.51 -99.73 14.62
C GLY A 64 48.18 -98.99 14.53
N MET A 65 47.34 -99.09 15.57
CA MET A 65 46.06 -98.39 15.66
C MET A 65 46.09 -97.34 16.77
N ASP A 66 45.84 -96.09 16.40
CA ASP A 66 45.77 -95.01 17.38
C ASP A 66 44.49 -95.11 18.25
N GLY A 67 44.50 -94.45 19.42
CA GLY A 67 43.36 -94.50 20.33
C GLY A 67 42.06 -93.96 19.71
N PHE A 68 42.15 -92.95 18.83
CA PHE A 68 40.96 -92.34 18.24
C PHE A 68 40.21 -93.31 17.32
N GLU A 69 40.96 -94.06 16.50
CA GLU A 69 40.39 -95.10 15.64
C GLU A 69 39.81 -96.25 16.47
N THR A 70 40.48 -96.62 17.56
CA THR A 70 40.00 -97.64 18.52
C THR A 70 38.63 -97.24 19.11
N CYS A 71 38.51 -96.02 19.63
CA CYS A 71 37.25 -95.51 20.19
C CYS A 71 36.13 -95.44 19.14
N ARG A 72 36.43 -94.96 17.93
CA ARG A 72 35.44 -94.89 16.85
C ARG A 72 34.86 -96.26 16.53
N ARG A 73 35.68 -97.31 16.52
CA ARG A 73 35.21 -98.69 16.30
C ARG A 73 34.38 -99.22 17.47
N LEU A 74 34.75 -98.92 18.72
CA LEU A 74 33.93 -99.25 19.89
C LEU A 74 32.54 -98.59 19.84
N LYS A 75 32.49 -97.34 19.37
CA LYS A 75 31.25 -96.55 19.27
C LYS A 75 30.35 -96.93 18.10
N ALA A 76 30.85 -97.64 17.10
CA ALA A 76 30.07 -98.12 15.97
C ALA A 76 29.34 -99.45 16.24
N ASN A 77 29.70 -100.19 17.30
CA ASN A 77 29.13 -101.50 17.60
C ASN A 77 28.02 -101.40 18.65
N ASP A 78 26.82 -101.92 18.36
CA ASP A 78 25.64 -101.83 19.24
C ASP A 78 25.86 -102.38 20.67
N LEU A 79 26.75 -103.36 20.82
CA LEU A 79 27.08 -103.94 22.12
C LEU A 79 28.00 -103.04 22.96
N THR A 80 28.91 -102.32 22.30
CA THR A 80 29.96 -101.53 22.98
C THR A 80 29.76 -100.02 22.89
N LYS A 81 28.83 -99.54 22.06
CA LYS A 81 28.66 -98.11 21.77
C LYS A 81 28.31 -97.27 23.00
N GLU A 82 27.58 -97.87 23.94
CA GLU A 82 27.16 -97.22 25.18
C GLU A 82 28.26 -97.25 26.26
N ILE A 83 29.39 -97.91 26.01
CA ILE A 83 30.48 -98.00 26.99
C ILE A 83 31.23 -96.65 27.00
N PRO A 84 31.36 -95.97 28.14
CA PRO A 84 32.15 -94.76 28.26
C PRO A 84 33.65 -95.02 27.99
N VAL A 85 34.26 -94.20 27.14
CA VAL A 85 35.70 -94.27 26.81
C VAL A 85 36.37 -92.96 27.23
N ILE A 86 37.40 -93.06 28.07
CA ILE A 86 38.22 -91.94 28.56
C ILE A 86 39.62 -92.04 27.95
N PHE A 87 40.07 -90.98 27.28
CA PHE A 87 41.36 -90.96 26.61
C PHE A 87 42.54 -90.61 27.54
N MET A 88 43.75 -91.07 27.25
CA MET A 88 44.99 -90.71 27.96
C MET A 88 46.00 -90.11 26.95
N THR A 89 46.67 -88.99 27.27
CA THR A 89 47.45 -88.26 26.24
C THR A 89 48.63 -87.43 26.75
N ALA A 90 49.80 -87.52 26.10
CA ALA A 90 50.98 -86.69 26.37
C ALA A 90 50.89 -85.30 25.72
N LEU A 91 50.80 -84.25 26.56
CA LEU A 91 50.81 -82.81 26.25
C LEU A 91 50.57 -82.44 24.77
N MET A 92 49.31 -82.54 24.35
CA MET A 92 48.87 -82.12 23.02
C MET A 92 48.40 -80.65 23.00
N LYS A 93 48.61 -79.97 21.86
CA LYS A 93 47.88 -78.72 21.54
C LYS A 93 46.36 -79.00 21.53
N ARG A 94 45.54 -77.98 21.82
CA ARG A 94 44.07 -77.99 21.95
C ARG A 94 43.28 -78.84 20.93
N GLU A 95 43.81 -79.04 19.72
CA GLU A 95 43.19 -79.85 18.65
C GLU A 95 43.04 -81.34 19.01
N GLY A 96 43.98 -81.91 19.78
CA GLY A 96 43.91 -83.33 20.16
C GLY A 96 42.73 -83.67 21.07
N GLN A 97 42.34 -82.75 21.95
CA GLN A 97 41.22 -82.94 22.89
C GLN A 97 39.86 -82.88 22.20
N LEU A 98 39.70 -82.02 21.20
CA LEU A 98 38.47 -81.93 20.41
C LEU A 98 38.19 -83.23 19.67
N LYS A 99 39.23 -83.83 19.08
CA LYS A 99 39.12 -85.09 18.35
C LYS A 99 38.65 -86.26 19.23
N ALA A 100 39.00 -86.25 20.53
CA ALA A 100 38.60 -87.28 21.50
C ALA A 100 37.07 -87.34 21.69
N PHE A 101 36.43 -86.18 21.89
CA PHE A 101 34.98 -86.11 22.06
C PHE A 101 34.23 -86.35 20.75
N GLU A 102 34.79 -85.91 19.61
CA GLU A 102 34.19 -86.14 18.29
C GLU A 102 34.06 -87.61 17.93
N VAL A 103 35.01 -88.46 18.33
CA VAL A 103 34.93 -89.92 18.10
C VAL A 103 34.09 -90.65 19.16
N GLY A 104 33.49 -89.91 20.10
CA GLY A 104 32.62 -90.46 21.14
C GLY A 104 33.32 -90.78 22.45
N GLY A 105 34.56 -90.32 22.65
CA GLY A 105 35.17 -90.27 23.97
C GLY A 105 34.30 -89.44 24.91
N VAL A 106 34.08 -89.94 26.12
CA VAL A 106 33.32 -89.21 27.13
C VAL A 106 34.21 -88.30 27.95
N ASP A 107 35.52 -88.58 27.97
CA ASP A 107 36.48 -87.74 28.68
C ASP A 107 37.96 -87.98 28.28
N TYR A 108 38.90 -87.23 28.87
CA TYR A 108 40.35 -87.42 28.69
C TYR A 108 41.19 -87.13 29.94
N ILE A 109 42.41 -87.66 30.03
CA ILE A 109 43.42 -87.49 31.10
C ILE A 109 44.77 -87.12 30.47
N THR A 110 45.49 -86.15 31.03
CA THR A 110 46.78 -85.67 30.49
C THR A 110 48.00 -86.33 31.15
N LYS A 111 49.06 -86.65 30.38
CA LYS A 111 50.36 -87.13 30.90
C LYS A 111 51.29 -85.95 31.23
N PRO A 112 52.04 -85.97 32.36
CA PRO A 112 52.17 -87.09 33.31
C PRO A 112 50.90 -87.33 34.15
N ILE A 113 50.54 -88.61 34.36
CA ILE A 113 49.25 -89.04 34.92
C ILE A 113 49.15 -88.77 36.43
N GLU A 114 48.04 -88.16 36.88
CA GLU A 114 47.75 -87.88 38.30
C GLU A 114 46.58 -88.75 38.84
N GLN A 115 46.79 -89.42 39.98
CA GLN A 115 45.82 -90.37 40.56
C GLN A 115 44.42 -89.79 40.81
N GLY A 116 44.34 -88.56 41.34
CA GLY A 116 43.07 -87.93 41.71
C GLY A 116 42.19 -87.63 40.48
N GLU A 117 42.81 -87.37 39.34
CA GLU A 117 42.12 -87.08 38.09
C GLU A 117 41.46 -88.35 37.52
N VAL A 118 42.21 -89.46 37.46
CA VAL A 118 41.71 -90.74 36.91
C VAL A 118 40.50 -91.24 37.71
N LEU A 119 40.62 -91.34 39.04
CA LEU A 119 39.57 -91.90 39.89
C LEU A 119 38.26 -91.10 39.85
N SER A 120 38.35 -89.77 39.77
CA SER A 120 37.18 -88.89 39.73
C SER A 120 36.39 -89.08 38.42
N ARG A 121 37.10 -89.10 37.28
CA ARG A 121 36.47 -89.22 35.96
C ARG A 121 35.81 -90.59 35.78
N VAL A 122 36.49 -91.67 36.19
CA VAL A 122 35.94 -93.04 36.12
C VAL A 122 34.65 -93.18 36.94
N LYS A 123 34.65 -92.77 38.22
CA LYS A 123 33.47 -92.91 39.10
C LYS A 123 32.25 -92.14 38.61
N THR A 124 32.47 -90.95 38.04
CA THR A 124 31.39 -90.09 37.55
C THR A 124 30.62 -90.76 36.42
N HIS A 125 31.33 -91.34 35.44
CA HIS A 125 30.68 -91.94 34.28
C HIS A 125 29.96 -93.26 34.58
N LEU A 126 30.41 -94.01 35.59
CA LEU A 126 29.72 -95.23 36.03
C LEU A 126 28.36 -94.92 36.70
N ALA A 127 28.31 -93.92 37.57
CA ALA A 127 27.08 -93.52 38.25
C ALA A 127 26.00 -93.02 37.28
N LEU A 128 26.40 -92.29 36.22
CA LEU A 128 25.47 -91.79 35.20
C LEU A 128 24.78 -92.94 34.44
N ARG A 129 25.52 -94.00 34.10
CA ARG A 129 24.99 -95.15 33.35
C ARG A 129 23.93 -95.93 34.14
N HIS A 130 24.10 -96.06 35.45
CA HIS A 130 23.15 -96.80 36.30
C HIS A 130 21.79 -96.09 36.42
N MET A 131 21.79 -94.77 36.68
CA MET A 131 20.55 -93.98 36.79
C MET A 131 19.69 -94.04 35.53
N GLN A 132 20.32 -94.11 34.35
CA GLN A 132 19.60 -94.13 33.08
C GLN A 132 18.73 -95.39 32.93
N LYS A 133 19.22 -96.56 33.36
CA LYS A 133 18.47 -97.82 33.27
C LYS A 133 17.27 -97.89 34.22
N GLU A 134 17.38 -97.35 35.43
CA GLU A 134 16.26 -97.36 36.40
C GLU A 134 15.09 -96.49 35.94
N LEU A 135 15.39 -95.36 35.31
CA LEU A 135 14.38 -94.42 34.81
C LEU A 135 13.50 -95.03 33.71
N GLU A 136 14.08 -95.83 32.82
CA GLU A 136 13.37 -96.50 31.73
C GLU A 136 12.32 -97.49 32.25
N ALA A 137 12.64 -98.25 33.30
CA ALA A 137 11.72 -99.21 33.90
C ALA A 137 10.51 -98.53 34.58
N GLN A 138 10.71 -97.42 35.29
CA GLN A 138 9.62 -96.65 35.90
C GLN A 138 8.67 -96.06 34.86
N ASN A 139 9.20 -95.58 33.74
CA ASN A 139 8.39 -95.00 32.67
C ASN A 139 7.39 -96.00 32.08
N ALA A 140 7.77 -97.28 31.94
CA ALA A 140 6.88 -98.30 31.38
C ALA A 140 5.65 -98.57 32.28
N GLN A 141 5.84 -98.59 33.61
CA GLN A 141 4.74 -98.83 34.55
C GLN A 141 3.73 -97.68 34.56
N LEU A 142 4.22 -96.43 34.57
CA LEU A 142 3.38 -95.23 34.52
C LEU A 142 2.50 -95.17 33.27
N GLN A 143 2.99 -95.64 32.12
CA GLN A 143 2.23 -95.65 30.87
C GLN A 143 0.97 -96.54 30.97
N GLN A 144 1.03 -97.64 31.72
CA GLN A 144 -0.11 -98.54 31.88
C GLN A 144 -1.23 -97.93 32.74
N GLU A 145 -0.89 -97.29 33.87
CA GLU A 145 -1.89 -96.62 34.73
C GLU A 145 -2.56 -95.43 34.03
N ILE A 146 -1.82 -94.70 33.19
CA ILE A 146 -2.35 -93.58 32.40
C ILE A 146 -3.47 -94.08 31.46
N ALA A 147 -3.29 -95.24 30.82
CA ALA A 147 -4.26 -95.76 29.85
C ALA A 147 -5.62 -96.12 30.50
N GLU A 148 -5.63 -96.71 31.70
CA GLU A 148 -6.87 -97.04 32.41
C GLU A 148 -7.65 -95.79 32.85
N ARG A 149 -6.94 -94.78 33.36
CA ARG A 149 -7.56 -93.49 33.74
C ARG A 149 -8.20 -92.78 32.55
N GLN A 150 -7.53 -92.79 31.40
CA GLN A 150 -8.05 -92.16 30.18
C GLN A 150 -9.41 -92.73 29.77
N HIS A 151 -9.61 -94.06 29.86
CA HIS A 151 -10.88 -94.67 29.47
C HIS A 151 -12.06 -94.29 30.40
N MET A 152 -11.82 -94.13 31.71
CA MET A 152 -12.86 -93.70 32.65
C MET A 152 -13.21 -92.22 32.50
N GLU A 153 -12.22 -91.37 32.28
CA GLU A 153 -12.43 -89.94 32.02
C GLU A 153 -13.26 -89.72 30.75
N GLU A 154 -13.04 -90.52 29.70
CA GLU A 154 -13.80 -90.43 28.44
C GLU A 154 -15.29 -90.73 28.65
N ALA A 155 -15.63 -91.77 29.41
CA ALA A 155 -17.03 -92.15 29.66
C ALA A 155 -17.78 -91.10 30.49
N LEU A 156 -17.12 -90.55 31.52
CA LEU A 156 -17.70 -89.49 32.34
C LEU A 156 -17.92 -88.22 31.52
N ARG A 157 -16.97 -87.88 30.64
CA ARG A 157 -17.05 -86.73 29.74
C ARG A 157 -18.24 -86.83 28.79
N GLN A 158 -18.52 -88.01 28.23
CA GLN A 158 -19.66 -88.21 27.33
C GLN A 158 -21.01 -88.00 28.04
N ALA A 159 -21.19 -88.55 29.25
CA ALA A 159 -22.42 -88.36 30.01
C ALA A 159 -22.64 -86.90 30.43
N HIS A 160 -21.55 -86.19 30.79
CA HIS A 160 -21.62 -84.76 31.12
C HIS A 160 -22.05 -83.93 29.91
N ALA A 161 -21.46 -84.19 28.73
CA ALA A 161 -21.80 -83.49 27.50
C ALA A 161 -23.26 -83.68 27.08
N GLU A 162 -23.83 -84.87 27.25
CA GLU A 162 -25.24 -85.13 26.90
C GLU A 162 -26.22 -84.38 27.82
N LEU A 163 -25.91 -84.31 29.12
CA LEU A 163 -26.72 -83.57 30.08
C LEU A 163 -26.62 -82.05 29.86
N GLU A 164 -25.40 -81.55 29.65
CA GLU A 164 -25.16 -80.15 29.29
C GLU A 164 -25.96 -79.79 28.03
N GLY A 165 -25.89 -80.60 26.98
CA GLY A 165 -26.65 -80.37 25.74
C GLY A 165 -28.16 -80.28 25.97
N ARG A 166 -28.75 -81.11 26.83
CA ARG A 166 -30.18 -81.05 27.17
C ARG A 166 -30.55 -79.80 27.97
N VAL A 167 -29.71 -79.42 28.94
CA VAL A 167 -29.93 -78.22 29.76
C VAL A 167 -29.79 -76.96 28.91
N GLU A 168 -28.78 -76.90 28.05
CA GLU A 168 -28.58 -75.80 27.11
C GLU A 168 -29.77 -75.66 26.16
N ALA A 169 -30.20 -76.75 25.53
CA ALA A 169 -31.34 -76.73 24.61
C ALA A 169 -32.61 -76.21 25.28
N ARG A 170 -32.94 -76.69 26.49
CA ARG A 170 -34.14 -76.26 27.20
C ARG A 170 -34.05 -74.83 27.73
N THR A 171 -32.87 -74.41 28.17
CA THR A 171 -32.61 -73.04 28.62
C THR A 171 -32.74 -72.06 27.46
N LEU A 172 -32.25 -72.45 26.27
CA LEU A 172 -32.35 -71.64 25.06
C LEU A 172 -33.81 -71.48 24.61
N GLU A 173 -34.58 -72.55 24.58
CA GLU A 173 -36.01 -72.52 24.21
C GLU A 173 -36.83 -71.61 25.15
N LEU A 174 -36.61 -71.73 26.47
CA LEU A 174 -37.26 -70.87 27.46
C LEU A 174 -36.83 -69.41 27.32
N LYS A 175 -35.53 -69.16 27.08
CA LYS A 175 -35.01 -67.82 26.88
C LYS A 175 -35.63 -67.17 25.63
N GLN A 176 -35.70 -67.89 24.51
CA GLN A 176 -36.32 -67.44 23.27
C GLN A 176 -37.81 -67.13 23.46
N THR A 177 -38.55 -68.00 24.16
CA THR A 177 -39.98 -67.79 24.41
C THR A 177 -40.23 -66.58 25.31
N ASN A 178 -39.42 -66.40 26.35
CA ASN A 178 -39.54 -65.29 27.28
C ASN A 178 -39.15 -63.95 26.62
N GLU A 179 -38.09 -63.95 25.81
CA GLU A 179 -37.71 -62.81 24.97
C GLU A 179 -38.85 -62.44 24.00
N HIS A 180 -39.48 -63.41 23.33
CA HIS A 180 -40.59 -63.15 22.41
C HIS A 180 -41.81 -62.54 23.11
N LEU A 181 -42.22 -63.08 24.26
CA LEU A 181 -43.34 -62.54 25.04
C LEU A 181 -43.05 -61.14 25.60
N THR A 182 -41.82 -60.92 26.06
CA THR A 182 -41.38 -59.61 26.55
C THR A 182 -41.41 -58.58 25.42
N GLN A 183 -40.97 -58.96 24.22
CA GLN A 183 -41.06 -58.11 23.03
C GLN A 183 -42.51 -57.76 22.67
N GLN A 184 -43.44 -58.73 22.67
CA GLN A 184 -44.84 -58.46 22.34
C GLN A 184 -45.54 -57.52 23.34
N ILE A 185 -45.28 -57.68 24.64
CA ILE A 185 -45.84 -56.81 25.68
C ILE A 185 -45.29 -55.39 25.55
N GLU A 186 -43.98 -55.30 25.31
CA GLU A 186 -43.31 -54.02 25.13
C GLU A 186 -43.79 -53.32 23.86
N GLU A 187 -43.98 -54.05 22.76
CA GLU A 187 -44.53 -53.53 21.50
C GLU A 187 -45.96 -53.03 21.67
N ARG A 188 -46.83 -53.78 22.36
CA ARG A 188 -48.22 -53.35 22.59
C ARG A 188 -48.30 -52.10 23.47
N LYS A 189 -47.52 -52.04 24.55
CA LYS A 189 -47.43 -50.84 25.40
C LYS A 189 -46.86 -49.65 24.64
N ARG A 190 -45.86 -49.87 23.78
CA ARG A 190 -45.32 -48.83 22.92
C ARG A 190 -46.37 -48.31 21.95
N VAL A 191 -47.18 -49.15 21.33
CA VAL A 191 -48.24 -48.71 20.41
C VAL A 191 -49.31 -47.90 21.15
N GLU A 192 -49.75 -48.33 22.33
CA GLU A 192 -50.78 -47.62 23.10
C GLU A 192 -50.27 -46.28 23.64
N ILE A 193 -49.06 -46.27 24.21
CA ILE A 193 -48.40 -45.03 24.64
C ILE A 193 -48.14 -44.13 23.44
N ALA A 194 -47.66 -44.66 22.32
CA ALA A 194 -47.43 -43.89 21.11
C ALA A 194 -48.73 -43.31 20.56
N LEU A 195 -49.85 -44.05 20.58
CA LEU A 195 -51.15 -43.55 20.14
C LEU A 195 -51.65 -42.43 21.03
N ARG A 196 -51.64 -42.61 22.35
CA ARG A 196 -52.04 -41.57 23.30
C ARG A 196 -51.14 -40.34 23.22
N GLN A 197 -49.82 -40.56 23.16
CA GLN A 197 -48.86 -39.49 22.95
C GLN A 197 -49.07 -38.82 21.59
N SER A 198 -49.49 -39.54 20.56
CA SER A 198 -49.79 -38.97 19.25
C SER A 198 -51.06 -38.12 19.30
N GLU A 199 -52.13 -38.57 19.96
CA GLU A 199 -53.37 -37.80 20.14
C GLU A 199 -53.15 -36.53 20.98
N GLU A 200 -52.48 -36.66 22.13
CA GLU A 200 -52.11 -35.52 22.97
C GLU A 200 -51.18 -34.56 22.22
N ARG A 201 -50.23 -35.10 21.44
CA ARG A 201 -49.35 -34.31 20.56
C ARG A 201 -50.13 -33.58 19.48
N TYR A 202 -51.05 -34.22 18.75
CA TYR A 202 -51.86 -33.57 17.73
C TYR A 202 -52.79 -32.50 18.31
N ARG A 203 -53.41 -32.77 19.47
CA ARG A 203 -54.22 -31.78 20.17
C ARG A 203 -53.39 -30.57 20.60
N HIS A 204 -52.21 -30.80 21.17
CA HIS A 204 -51.29 -29.71 21.52
C HIS A 204 -50.84 -28.95 20.28
N LEU A 205 -50.55 -29.63 19.16
CA LEU A 205 -50.16 -28.98 17.91
C LEU A 205 -51.27 -28.05 17.40
N VAL A 206 -52.56 -28.43 17.49
CA VAL A 206 -53.67 -27.59 17.05
C VAL A 206 -53.97 -26.45 18.04
N GLU A 207 -54.02 -26.72 19.34
CA GLU A 207 -54.33 -25.73 20.38
C GLU A 207 -53.25 -24.65 20.51
N TYR A 208 -51.98 -25.02 20.32
CA TYR A 208 -50.85 -24.10 20.38
C TYR A 208 -50.34 -23.66 19.00
N ALA A 209 -51.01 -24.05 17.91
CA ALA A 209 -50.68 -23.53 16.59
C ALA A 209 -50.81 -21.99 16.59
N PRO A 210 -49.84 -21.27 16.01
CA PRO A 210 -49.91 -19.82 15.88
C PRO A 210 -50.94 -19.38 14.82
N ASP A 211 -51.19 -20.23 13.82
CA ASP A 211 -52.15 -20.00 12.75
C ASP A 211 -53.55 -20.48 13.18
N VAL A 212 -54.59 -19.86 12.62
CA VAL A 212 -55.98 -20.26 12.86
C VAL A 212 -56.23 -21.59 12.16
N VAL A 213 -56.48 -22.65 12.93
CA VAL A 213 -56.95 -23.93 12.41
C VAL A 213 -58.46 -23.98 12.60
N TYR A 214 -59.18 -24.16 11.50
CA TYR A 214 -60.63 -24.13 11.50
C TYR A 214 -61.21 -25.24 10.64
N THR A 215 -62.43 -25.68 10.97
CA THR A 215 -63.22 -26.54 10.09
C THR A 215 -64.53 -25.88 9.75
N VAL A 216 -65.02 -26.13 8.53
CA VAL A 216 -66.28 -25.60 8.02
C VAL A 216 -67.18 -26.75 7.56
N SER A 217 -68.47 -26.72 7.91
CA SER A 217 -69.46 -27.67 7.42
C SER A 217 -69.82 -27.43 5.95
N PRO A 218 -70.50 -28.37 5.27
CA PRO A 218 -70.99 -28.15 3.91
C PRO A 218 -71.86 -26.89 3.76
N GLU A 219 -72.60 -26.51 4.82
CA GLU A 219 -73.46 -25.32 4.89
C GLU A 219 -72.69 -24.02 5.20
N ALA A 220 -71.36 -24.03 5.08
CA ALA A 220 -70.48 -22.88 5.32
C ALA A 220 -70.40 -22.43 6.79
N MET A 221 -70.73 -23.31 7.75
CA MET A 221 -70.68 -23.02 9.19
C MET A 221 -69.34 -23.42 9.81
N LEU A 222 -68.74 -22.57 10.63
CA LEU A 222 -67.50 -22.87 11.37
C LEU A 222 -67.76 -23.91 12.46
N THR A 223 -67.26 -25.13 12.31
CA THR A 223 -67.51 -26.25 13.24
C THR A 223 -66.40 -26.45 14.27
N SER A 224 -65.20 -25.95 14.01
CA SER A 224 -64.07 -25.97 14.95
C SER A 224 -63.18 -24.76 14.74
N LEU A 225 -62.62 -24.24 15.83
CA LEU A 225 -61.66 -23.12 15.86
C LEU A 225 -60.64 -23.38 16.98
N ASN A 226 -59.35 -23.21 16.68
CA ASN A 226 -58.29 -23.21 17.68
C ASN A 226 -58.10 -21.81 18.32
N PRO A 227 -57.41 -21.69 19.47
CA PRO A 227 -57.25 -20.42 20.20
C PRO A 227 -56.59 -19.28 19.41
N ALA A 228 -55.86 -19.57 18.33
CA ALA A 228 -55.27 -18.54 17.48
C ALA A 228 -56.33 -17.61 16.87
N PHE A 229 -57.54 -18.11 16.60
CA PHE A 229 -58.66 -17.30 16.11
C PHE A 229 -58.97 -16.13 17.05
N GLU A 230 -59.02 -16.41 18.36
CA GLU A 230 -59.27 -15.43 19.42
C GLU A 230 -58.16 -14.37 19.48
N LYS A 231 -56.91 -14.81 19.39
CA LYS A 231 -55.75 -13.92 19.46
C LYS A 231 -55.66 -12.98 18.25
N ILE A 232 -55.90 -13.50 17.04
CA ILE A 232 -55.72 -12.77 15.78
C ILE A 232 -56.91 -11.85 15.51
N THR A 233 -58.14 -12.33 15.69
CA THR A 233 -59.35 -11.56 15.31
C THR A 233 -59.94 -10.76 16.47
N GLY A 234 -59.64 -11.13 17.71
CA GLY A 234 -60.23 -10.56 18.92
C GLY A 234 -61.67 -11.02 19.20
N TRP A 235 -62.23 -11.90 18.37
CA TRP A 235 -63.53 -12.54 18.61
C TRP A 235 -63.39 -13.81 19.43
N SER A 236 -64.35 -14.11 20.32
CA SER A 236 -64.33 -15.40 21.02
C SER A 236 -64.68 -16.54 20.08
N ARG A 237 -64.01 -17.69 20.22
CA ARG A 237 -64.37 -18.91 19.51
C ARG A 237 -65.82 -19.30 19.79
N ALA A 238 -66.26 -19.19 21.04
CA ALA A 238 -67.64 -19.51 21.41
C ALA A 238 -68.67 -18.59 20.74
N GLU A 239 -68.28 -17.37 20.35
CA GLU A 239 -69.16 -16.45 19.62
C GLU A 239 -69.31 -16.86 18.14
N TRP A 240 -68.38 -17.64 17.58
CA TRP A 240 -68.30 -17.95 16.14
C TRP A 240 -68.38 -19.43 15.77
N LEU A 241 -68.31 -20.33 16.75
CA LEU A 241 -68.66 -21.74 16.53
C LEU A 241 -70.13 -21.83 16.09
N GLU A 242 -70.37 -22.71 15.12
CA GLU A 242 -71.66 -22.98 14.48
C GLU A 242 -72.28 -21.76 13.76
N ARG A 243 -71.46 -20.78 13.37
CA ARG A 243 -71.88 -19.61 12.58
C ARG A 243 -71.30 -19.62 11.17
N PRO A 244 -71.96 -18.97 10.20
CA PRO A 244 -71.42 -18.86 8.85
C PRO A 244 -70.15 -18.03 8.85
N PHE A 245 -69.14 -18.41 8.07
CA PHE A 245 -67.89 -17.63 7.97
C PHE A 245 -68.06 -16.31 7.22
N GLY A 246 -69.12 -16.15 6.42
CA GLY A 246 -69.27 -15.01 5.51
C GLY A 246 -69.16 -13.63 6.18
N PRO A 247 -69.85 -13.38 7.31
CA PRO A 247 -69.76 -12.09 8.01
C PRO A 247 -68.41 -11.82 8.68
N LEU A 248 -67.48 -12.78 8.75
CA LEU A 248 -66.11 -12.57 9.21
C LEU A 248 -65.18 -12.02 8.11
N LEU A 249 -65.63 -11.95 6.86
CA LEU A 249 -64.81 -11.56 5.71
C LEU A 249 -65.17 -10.18 5.18
N HIS A 250 -64.20 -9.52 4.53
CA HIS A 250 -64.48 -8.29 3.78
C HIS A 250 -65.48 -8.56 2.65
N PRO A 251 -66.46 -7.65 2.40
CA PRO A 251 -67.51 -7.89 1.39
C PRO A 251 -67.00 -8.21 -0.03
N GLU A 252 -65.88 -7.61 -0.44
CA GLU A 252 -65.25 -7.89 -1.75
C GLU A 252 -64.61 -9.28 -1.83
N ASP A 253 -64.24 -9.87 -0.69
CA ASP A 253 -63.51 -11.14 -0.61
C ASP A 253 -64.47 -12.34 -0.45
N LEU A 254 -65.73 -12.07 -0.05
CA LEU A 254 -66.76 -13.10 0.17
C LEU A 254 -67.06 -13.97 -1.06
N PRO A 255 -67.18 -13.44 -2.30
CA PRO A 255 -67.43 -14.27 -3.48
C PRO A 255 -66.31 -15.29 -3.74
N VAL A 256 -65.06 -14.91 -3.47
CA VAL A 256 -63.89 -15.80 -3.61
C VAL A 256 -63.98 -16.93 -2.59
N ALA A 257 -64.25 -16.61 -1.33
CA ALA A 257 -64.36 -17.58 -0.25
C ALA A 257 -65.48 -18.62 -0.48
N LEU A 258 -66.65 -18.19 -0.95
CA LEU A 258 -67.77 -19.08 -1.26
C LEU A 258 -67.46 -20.00 -2.45
N THR A 259 -66.79 -19.48 -3.48
CA THR A 259 -66.36 -20.26 -4.64
C THR A 259 -65.40 -21.36 -4.21
N VAL A 260 -64.38 -21.00 -3.42
CA VAL A 260 -63.42 -21.95 -2.87
C VAL A 260 -64.13 -23.01 -2.01
N HIS A 261 -65.05 -22.61 -1.13
CA HIS A 261 -65.80 -23.55 -0.29
C HIS A 261 -66.58 -24.57 -1.13
N GLN A 262 -67.24 -24.11 -2.21
CA GLN A 262 -67.97 -24.99 -3.12
C GLN A 262 -67.04 -25.98 -3.85
N GLN A 263 -65.88 -25.52 -4.33
CA GLN A 263 -64.87 -26.37 -4.97
C GLN A 263 -64.33 -27.44 -4.02
N MET A 264 -64.05 -27.08 -2.77
CA MET A 264 -63.62 -28.03 -1.74
C MET A 264 -64.65 -29.13 -1.48
N LEU A 265 -65.95 -28.78 -1.48
CA LEU A 265 -67.02 -29.78 -1.32
C LEU A 265 -67.14 -30.74 -2.50
N GLN A 266 -66.64 -30.35 -3.68
CA GLN A 266 -66.52 -31.22 -4.85
C GLN A 266 -65.25 -32.08 -4.82
N GLY A 267 -64.42 -31.95 -3.79
CA GLY A 267 -63.15 -32.66 -3.65
C GLY A 267 -62.01 -32.04 -4.47
N GLU A 268 -62.20 -30.83 -5.00
CA GLU A 268 -61.16 -30.11 -5.71
C GLU A 268 -60.11 -29.52 -4.76
N THR A 269 -58.89 -29.33 -5.25
CA THR A 269 -57.84 -28.59 -4.56
C THR A 269 -57.76 -27.18 -5.11
N VAL A 270 -57.78 -26.17 -4.23
CA VAL A 270 -57.59 -24.78 -4.63
C VAL A 270 -56.17 -24.31 -4.29
N PRO A 271 -55.58 -23.41 -5.09
CA PRO A 271 -54.37 -22.70 -4.70
C PRO A 271 -54.58 -21.88 -3.43
N ILE A 272 -53.48 -21.56 -2.75
CA ILE A 272 -53.48 -20.63 -1.62
C ILE A 272 -54.11 -19.31 -2.05
N PHE A 273 -54.97 -18.74 -1.19
CA PHE A 273 -55.68 -17.49 -1.45
C PHE A 273 -55.62 -16.59 -0.22
N GLU A 274 -55.77 -15.28 -0.44
CA GLU A 274 -55.70 -14.27 0.62
C GLU A 274 -57.06 -13.62 0.79
N LEU A 275 -57.54 -13.48 2.03
CA LEU A 275 -58.78 -12.79 2.35
C LEU A 275 -58.58 -11.89 3.56
N ARG A 276 -59.30 -10.77 3.58
CA ARG A 276 -59.36 -9.86 4.73
C ARG A 276 -60.39 -10.37 5.75
N ILE A 277 -59.93 -10.68 6.96
CA ILE A 277 -60.76 -11.14 8.08
C ILE A 277 -61.05 -9.96 9.01
N GLN A 278 -62.30 -9.74 9.34
CA GLN A 278 -62.72 -8.63 10.19
C GLN A 278 -62.32 -8.86 11.66
N THR A 279 -61.76 -7.82 12.28
CA THR A 279 -61.43 -7.81 13.71
C THR A 279 -62.56 -7.23 14.55
N ARG A 280 -62.62 -7.62 15.83
CA ARG A 280 -63.59 -7.05 16.79
C ARG A 280 -63.47 -5.53 16.96
N GLN A 281 -62.29 -4.95 16.70
CA GLN A 281 -62.01 -3.52 16.86
C GLN A 281 -62.39 -2.67 15.63
N GLY A 282 -62.97 -3.27 14.58
CA GLY A 282 -63.49 -2.51 13.42
C GLY A 282 -62.52 -2.36 12.25
N GLY A 283 -61.50 -3.22 12.13
CA GLY A 283 -60.56 -3.27 11.01
C GLY A 283 -60.49 -4.67 10.38
N TYR A 284 -59.45 -4.91 9.58
CA TYR A 284 -59.19 -6.21 8.95
C TYR A 284 -57.76 -6.67 9.19
N VAL A 285 -57.58 -7.97 9.39
CA VAL A 285 -56.28 -8.67 9.27
C VAL A 285 -56.24 -9.40 7.94
N MET A 286 -55.05 -9.47 7.33
CA MET A 286 -54.88 -10.20 6.08
C MET A 286 -54.57 -11.66 6.38
N GLY A 287 -55.50 -12.56 6.03
CA GLY A 287 -55.35 -14.00 6.19
C GLY A 287 -54.90 -14.68 4.91
N GLU A 288 -53.84 -15.49 4.97
CA GLU A 288 -53.46 -16.43 3.92
C GLU A 288 -54.05 -17.81 4.23
N PHE A 289 -54.87 -18.34 3.33
CA PHE A 289 -55.68 -19.52 3.56
C PHE A 289 -55.18 -20.72 2.76
N ILE A 290 -54.99 -21.83 3.49
CA ILE A 290 -54.70 -23.15 2.93
C ILE A 290 -55.86 -24.05 3.34
N THR A 291 -56.66 -24.51 2.38
CA THR A 291 -57.85 -25.33 2.63
C THR A 291 -57.74 -26.69 1.95
N THR A 292 -58.30 -27.70 2.61
CA THR A 292 -58.38 -29.06 2.09
C THR A 292 -59.75 -29.68 2.38
N PRO A 293 -60.28 -30.54 1.49
CA PRO A 293 -61.52 -31.26 1.77
C PRO A 293 -61.33 -32.22 2.96
N LEU A 294 -62.27 -32.19 3.91
CA LEU A 294 -62.30 -33.13 5.02
C LEU A 294 -63.09 -34.38 4.61
N TRP A 295 -62.41 -35.52 4.54
CA TRP A 295 -63.01 -36.79 4.11
C TRP A 295 -63.42 -37.66 5.29
N HIS A 296 -64.62 -38.25 5.20
CA HIS A 296 -65.07 -39.31 6.09
C HIS A 296 -65.76 -40.40 5.26
N GLU A 297 -65.28 -41.64 5.38
CA GLU A 297 -65.81 -42.82 4.66
C GLU A 297 -66.01 -42.59 3.13
N GLY A 298 -65.09 -41.87 2.48
CA GLY A 298 -65.13 -41.62 1.04
C GLY A 298 -66.07 -40.49 0.59
N ARG A 299 -66.64 -39.71 1.52
CA ARG A 299 -67.41 -38.49 1.22
C ARG A 299 -66.77 -37.26 1.85
N VAL A 300 -66.88 -36.12 1.18
CA VAL A 300 -66.46 -34.82 1.75
C VAL A 300 -67.52 -34.37 2.76
N VAL A 301 -67.11 -34.24 4.02
CA VAL A 301 -67.99 -33.84 5.14
C VAL A 301 -67.75 -32.41 5.61
N GLY A 302 -66.84 -31.69 4.96
CA GLY A 302 -66.54 -30.30 5.27
C GLY A 302 -65.19 -29.87 4.69
N VAL A 303 -64.68 -28.75 5.17
CA VAL A 303 -63.40 -28.18 4.78
C VAL A 303 -62.55 -27.99 6.03
N LEU A 304 -61.30 -28.47 6.02
CA LEU A 304 -60.30 -28.12 7.01
C LEU A 304 -59.44 -26.99 6.43
N GLY A 305 -59.33 -25.88 7.13
CA GLY A 305 -58.54 -24.74 6.73
C GLY A 305 -57.54 -24.32 7.78
N ILE A 306 -56.42 -23.79 7.31
CA ILE A 306 -55.45 -23.03 8.09
C ILE A 306 -55.45 -21.61 7.55
N ALA A 307 -55.67 -20.61 8.41
CA ALA A 307 -55.52 -19.21 8.08
C ALA A 307 -54.34 -18.61 8.86
N ARG A 308 -53.32 -18.19 8.14
CA ARG A 308 -52.15 -17.50 8.71
C ARG A 308 -52.34 -16.01 8.64
N ASP A 309 -52.11 -15.31 9.74
CA ASP A 309 -52.05 -13.85 9.73
C ASP A 309 -50.74 -13.41 9.05
N ILE A 310 -50.88 -12.76 7.89
CA ILE A 310 -49.76 -12.24 7.10
C ILE A 310 -49.75 -10.72 7.09
N THR A 311 -50.47 -10.07 8.02
CA THR A 311 -50.58 -8.61 8.09
C THR A 311 -49.21 -7.95 8.24
N ASP A 312 -48.39 -8.43 9.18
CA ASP A 312 -47.04 -7.89 9.40
C ASP A 312 -46.11 -8.19 8.23
N ARG A 313 -46.25 -9.36 7.60
CA ARG A 313 -45.48 -9.72 6.39
C ARG A 313 -45.82 -8.80 5.22
N LYS A 314 -47.11 -8.53 4.96
CA LYS A 314 -47.54 -7.61 3.89
C LYS A 314 -47.07 -6.19 4.15
N ARG A 315 -47.15 -5.71 5.40
CA ARG A 315 -46.59 -4.41 5.80
C ARG A 315 -45.08 -4.34 5.57
N ALA A 316 -44.34 -5.38 5.98
CA ALA A 316 -42.90 -5.45 5.78
C ALA A 316 -42.52 -5.55 4.29
N GLU A 317 -43.25 -6.32 3.48
CA GLU A 317 -43.04 -6.40 2.03
C GLU A 317 -43.29 -5.06 1.35
N GLU A 318 -44.33 -4.34 1.75
CA GLU A 318 -44.64 -3.01 1.24
C GLU A 318 -43.58 -1.99 1.65
N GLU A 319 -43.12 -2.04 2.91
CA GLU A 319 -42.01 -1.22 3.40
C GLU A 319 -40.70 -1.52 2.65
N ILE A 320 -40.37 -2.80 2.42
CA ILE A 320 -39.21 -3.22 1.62
C ILE A 320 -39.34 -2.74 0.18
N ARG A 321 -40.50 -2.90 -0.47
CA ARG A 321 -40.72 -2.39 -1.84
C ARG A 321 -40.56 -0.88 -1.89
N ARG A 322 -41.08 -0.16 -0.90
CA ARG A 322 -40.90 1.29 -0.76
C ARG A 322 -39.43 1.64 -0.63
N ARG A 323 -38.71 1.03 0.33
CA ARG A 323 -37.29 1.28 0.56
C ARG A 323 -36.42 0.92 -0.63
N ASN A 324 -36.75 -0.14 -1.36
CA ASN A 324 -36.08 -0.52 -2.60
C ASN A 324 -36.30 0.52 -3.71
N ARG A 325 -37.50 1.11 -3.84
CA ARG A 325 -37.73 2.22 -4.78
C ARG A 325 -36.91 3.45 -4.43
N GLU A 326 -36.84 3.81 -3.14
CA GLU A 326 -36.01 4.91 -2.64
C GLU A 326 -34.52 4.67 -2.93
N LEU A 327 -34.00 3.48 -2.60
CA LEU A 327 -32.62 3.10 -2.87
C LEU A 327 -32.31 3.06 -4.38
N ALA A 328 -33.25 2.59 -5.21
CA ALA A 328 -33.07 2.59 -6.65
C ALA A 328 -32.98 4.00 -7.24
N LEU A 329 -33.77 4.95 -6.73
CA LEU A 329 -33.68 6.36 -7.08
C LEU A 329 -32.31 6.93 -6.70
N LEU A 330 -31.89 6.75 -5.44
CA LEU A 330 -30.58 7.21 -4.95
C LEU A 330 -29.43 6.60 -5.77
N ASN A 331 -29.50 5.31 -6.09
CA ASN A 331 -28.49 4.64 -6.89
C ASN A 331 -28.41 5.15 -8.34
N ARG A 332 -29.54 5.51 -8.97
CA ARG A 332 -29.53 6.10 -10.32
C ARG A 332 -28.90 7.50 -10.30
N VAL A 333 -29.21 8.29 -9.29
CA VAL A 333 -28.59 9.61 -9.08
C VAL A 333 -27.09 9.48 -8.82
N ILE A 334 -26.66 8.52 -8.00
CA ILE A 334 -25.23 8.23 -7.79
C ILE A 334 -24.59 7.69 -9.08
N ALA A 335 -25.24 6.80 -9.82
CA ALA A 335 -24.69 6.28 -11.08
C ALA A 335 -24.46 7.38 -12.12
N ALA A 336 -25.36 8.38 -12.19
CA ALA A 336 -25.18 9.57 -13.03
C ALA A 336 -23.88 10.32 -12.71
N SER A 337 -23.44 10.31 -11.44
CA SER A 337 -22.19 10.95 -11.02
C SER A 337 -20.91 10.25 -11.44
N VAL A 338 -20.96 8.96 -11.79
CA VAL A 338 -19.78 8.21 -12.24
C VAL A 338 -19.47 8.49 -13.70
N THR A 339 -20.49 8.79 -14.50
CA THR A 339 -20.35 9.00 -15.94
C THR A 339 -20.09 10.46 -16.33
N GLU A 340 -20.49 11.40 -15.48
CA GLU A 340 -20.44 12.83 -15.78
C GLU A 340 -19.38 13.54 -14.93
N THR A 341 -18.64 14.45 -15.55
CA THR A 341 -17.63 15.29 -14.88
C THR A 341 -18.10 16.72 -14.65
N GLU A 342 -19.23 17.11 -15.25
CA GLU A 342 -19.80 18.45 -15.16
C GLU A 342 -20.95 18.50 -14.13
N PRO A 343 -20.92 19.45 -13.17
CA PRO A 343 -21.99 19.68 -12.19
C PRO A 343 -23.39 19.78 -12.81
N GLU A 344 -23.50 20.45 -13.93
CA GLU A 344 -24.74 20.74 -14.66
C GLU A 344 -25.40 19.45 -15.16
N ALA A 345 -24.60 18.55 -15.76
CA ALA A 345 -25.08 17.27 -16.29
C ALA A 345 -25.60 16.34 -15.18
N ILE A 346 -24.95 16.36 -14.01
CA ILE A 346 -25.38 15.58 -12.83
C ILE A 346 -26.70 16.12 -12.29
N LEU A 347 -26.82 17.45 -12.19
CA LEU A 347 -28.03 18.10 -11.74
C LEU A 347 -29.18 17.89 -12.73
N GLU A 348 -28.93 17.89 -14.04
CA GLU A 348 -29.97 17.62 -15.06
C GLU A 348 -30.55 16.20 -14.93
N LYS A 349 -29.67 15.19 -14.81
CA LYS A 349 -30.09 13.80 -14.56
C LYS A 349 -30.83 13.67 -13.24
N THR A 350 -30.40 14.37 -12.21
CA THR A 350 -31.08 14.41 -10.91
C THR A 350 -32.49 15.00 -11.03
N CYS A 351 -32.64 16.15 -11.69
CA CYS A 351 -33.93 16.78 -11.93
C CYS A 351 -34.88 15.83 -12.67
N ARG A 352 -34.39 15.13 -13.71
CA ARG A 352 -35.16 14.13 -14.45
C ARG A 352 -35.64 12.98 -13.55
N GLU A 353 -34.74 12.40 -12.78
CA GLU A 353 -35.06 11.26 -11.90
C GLU A 353 -36.04 11.64 -10.79
N LEU A 354 -35.88 12.83 -10.19
CA LEU A 354 -36.83 13.35 -9.22
C LEU A 354 -38.19 13.64 -9.88
N ALA A 355 -38.21 14.27 -11.06
CA ALA A 355 -39.47 14.56 -11.74
C ALA A 355 -40.28 13.29 -12.05
N LEU A 356 -39.61 12.24 -12.52
CA LEU A 356 -40.24 10.94 -12.79
C LEU A 356 -40.67 10.21 -11.52
N ALA A 357 -39.85 10.23 -10.46
CA ALA A 357 -40.16 9.53 -9.21
C ALA A 357 -41.33 10.16 -8.45
N PHE A 358 -41.44 11.48 -8.53
CA PHE A 358 -42.50 12.23 -7.87
C PHE A 358 -43.69 12.50 -8.80
N ASP A 359 -43.66 12.09 -10.07
CA ASP A 359 -44.71 12.37 -11.05
C ASP A 359 -45.05 13.88 -11.10
N VAL A 360 -44.01 14.72 -11.24
CA VAL A 360 -44.14 16.16 -11.44
C VAL A 360 -43.72 16.53 -12.87
N PRO A 361 -44.40 17.51 -13.49
CA PRO A 361 -44.16 17.85 -14.90
C PRO A 361 -42.83 18.58 -15.14
N GLN A 362 -42.23 19.14 -14.09
CA GLN A 362 -40.97 19.86 -14.17
C GLN A 362 -40.20 19.86 -12.84
N ALA A 363 -38.88 19.89 -12.96
CA ALA A 363 -37.95 20.04 -11.85
C ALA A 363 -36.77 20.91 -12.31
N ALA A 364 -36.16 21.65 -11.39
CA ALA A 364 -35.02 22.52 -11.72
C ALA A 364 -33.97 22.51 -10.62
N ALA A 365 -32.72 22.75 -10.97
CA ALA A 365 -31.62 22.97 -10.05
C ALA A 365 -31.05 24.36 -10.25
N ALA A 366 -30.85 25.08 -9.14
CA ALA A 366 -30.19 26.37 -9.15
C ALA A 366 -28.93 26.33 -8.28
N LEU A 367 -27.83 26.93 -8.76
CA LEU A 367 -26.58 27.05 -7.99
C LEU A 367 -26.31 28.52 -7.65
N LEU A 368 -25.86 28.76 -6.43
CA LEU A 368 -25.47 30.08 -5.94
C LEU A 368 -24.08 30.46 -6.45
N ASN A 369 -23.91 31.75 -6.75
CA ASN A 369 -22.58 32.32 -7.00
C ASN A 369 -21.74 32.36 -5.71
N ALA A 370 -20.44 32.63 -5.83
CA ALA A 370 -19.51 32.60 -4.70
C ALA A 370 -19.88 33.59 -3.57
N GLN A 371 -20.47 34.74 -3.93
CA GLN A 371 -20.90 35.78 -3.00
C GLN A 371 -22.30 35.50 -2.41
N LYS A 372 -22.99 34.45 -2.87
CA LYS A 372 -24.37 34.09 -2.51
C LYS A 372 -25.39 35.21 -2.74
N THR A 373 -25.13 36.07 -3.71
CA THR A 373 -26.01 37.19 -4.06
C THR A 373 -27.02 36.79 -5.13
N GLU A 374 -26.69 35.82 -5.97
CA GLU A 374 -27.50 35.35 -7.09
C GLU A 374 -27.43 33.82 -7.18
N ALA A 375 -28.53 33.20 -7.57
CA ALA A 375 -28.60 31.80 -7.97
C ALA A 375 -28.94 31.72 -9.46
N VAL A 376 -28.29 30.83 -10.20
CA VAL A 376 -28.59 30.60 -11.62
C VAL A 376 -29.21 29.24 -11.77
N THR A 377 -30.29 29.13 -12.53
CA THR A 377 -30.86 27.82 -12.90
C THR A 377 -29.91 27.13 -13.86
N VAL A 378 -29.17 26.14 -13.38
CA VAL A 378 -28.10 25.46 -14.14
C VAL A 378 -28.55 24.15 -14.78
N ALA A 379 -29.68 23.59 -14.31
CA ALA A 379 -30.25 22.38 -14.88
C ALA A 379 -31.76 22.34 -14.71
N GLU A 380 -32.45 21.67 -15.62
CA GLU A 380 -33.89 21.44 -15.51
C GLU A 380 -34.33 20.16 -16.22
N TYR A 381 -35.48 19.63 -15.80
CA TYR A 381 -36.25 18.65 -16.53
C TYR A 381 -37.64 19.22 -16.79
N LEU A 382 -38.13 19.04 -18.01
CA LEU A 382 -39.41 19.57 -18.47
C LEU A 382 -40.15 18.52 -19.31
N LEU A 383 -41.44 18.32 -19.05
CA LEU A 383 -42.31 17.67 -20.01
C LEU A 383 -42.44 18.50 -21.31
N PRO A 384 -42.64 17.85 -22.48
CA PRO A 384 -42.73 18.56 -23.76
C PRO A 384 -43.77 19.69 -23.77
N GLY A 385 -43.40 20.83 -24.35
CA GLY A 385 -44.28 22.01 -24.48
C GLY A 385 -44.29 22.96 -23.28
N ARG A 386 -43.47 22.70 -22.25
CA ARG A 386 -43.29 23.59 -21.09
C ARG A 386 -42.23 24.67 -21.35
N PRO A 387 -42.39 25.87 -20.78
CA PRO A 387 -41.41 26.95 -20.92
C PRO A 387 -40.17 26.69 -20.05
N SER A 388 -39.01 26.88 -20.68
CA SER A 388 -37.68 26.74 -20.05
C SER A 388 -37.37 27.89 -19.11
N GLY A 389 -36.74 27.56 -17.98
CA GLY A 389 -36.13 28.51 -17.05
C GLY A 389 -34.61 28.36 -16.95
N LEU A 390 -33.99 27.57 -17.84
CA LEU A 390 -32.55 27.34 -17.83
C LEU A 390 -31.80 28.66 -18.10
N GLY A 391 -30.85 28.99 -17.22
CA GLY A 391 -30.10 30.24 -17.26
C GLY A 391 -30.77 31.43 -16.57
N ASP A 392 -32.01 31.28 -16.06
CA ASP A 392 -32.66 32.36 -15.31
C ASP A 392 -31.85 32.68 -14.02
N ILE A 393 -31.59 33.96 -13.82
CA ILE A 393 -30.87 34.50 -12.65
C ILE A 393 -31.90 34.89 -11.59
N ILE A 394 -31.77 34.30 -10.41
CA ILE A 394 -32.63 34.50 -9.25
C ILE A 394 -31.84 35.30 -8.21
N PRO A 395 -32.24 36.53 -7.87
CA PRO A 395 -31.52 37.35 -6.88
C PRO A 395 -31.66 36.72 -5.49
N ALA A 396 -30.60 36.11 -4.95
CA ALA A 396 -30.64 35.39 -3.68
C ALA A 396 -30.62 36.33 -2.46
N ALA A 397 -29.99 37.52 -2.59
CA ALA A 397 -29.89 38.49 -1.51
C ALA A 397 -31.27 38.99 -1.02
N ASP A 398 -32.19 39.26 -1.95
CA ASP A 398 -33.51 39.84 -1.65
C ASP A 398 -34.68 38.85 -1.87
N ASN A 399 -34.40 37.61 -2.30
CA ASN A 399 -35.45 36.61 -2.51
C ASN A 399 -35.75 35.84 -1.20
N PRO A 400 -36.98 35.97 -0.65
CA PRO A 400 -37.33 35.34 0.61
C PRO A 400 -37.24 33.80 0.61
N SER A 401 -37.43 33.15 -0.54
CA SER A 401 -37.30 31.68 -0.65
C SER A 401 -35.84 31.22 -0.51
N PHE A 402 -34.89 31.91 -1.14
CA PHE A 402 -33.46 31.64 -0.97
C PHE A 402 -32.96 32.05 0.42
N GLN A 403 -33.45 33.17 0.98
CA GLN A 403 -33.14 33.57 2.36
C GLN A 403 -33.64 32.53 3.37
N TYR A 404 -34.80 31.92 3.13
CA TYR A 404 -35.28 30.81 3.95
C TYR A 404 -34.30 29.63 3.89
N LEU A 405 -33.89 29.19 2.69
CA LEU A 405 -32.93 28.09 2.54
C LEU A 405 -31.59 28.41 3.21
N LEU A 406 -31.04 29.60 3.00
CA LEU A 406 -29.78 30.05 3.58
C LEU A 406 -29.80 30.06 5.11
N ARG A 407 -30.94 30.49 5.71
CA ARG A 407 -31.10 30.62 7.16
C ARG A 407 -31.45 29.30 7.85
N HIS A 408 -32.39 28.56 7.28
CA HIS A 408 -32.98 27.39 7.93
C HIS A 408 -32.31 26.08 7.49
N LYS A 409 -31.73 26.03 6.30
CA LYS A 409 -31.05 24.84 5.74
C LYS A 409 -31.96 23.60 5.70
N THR A 410 -33.27 23.81 5.56
CA THR A 410 -34.30 22.76 5.49
C THR A 410 -35.16 22.93 4.24
N PRO A 411 -35.83 21.86 3.76
CA PRO A 411 -36.76 21.96 2.66
C PRO A 411 -37.89 22.97 2.89
N LEU A 412 -38.28 23.66 1.83
CA LEU A 412 -39.36 24.62 1.78
C LEU A 412 -40.52 24.05 0.96
N VAL A 413 -41.65 23.80 1.63
CA VAL A 413 -42.90 23.36 0.99
C VAL A 413 -43.82 24.56 0.81
N VAL A 414 -44.36 24.72 -0.40
CA VAL A 414 -45.32 25.76 -0.78
C VAL A 414 -46.51 25.10 -1.46
N GLU A 415 -47.69 25.18 -0.83
CA GLU A 415 -48.92 24.59 -1.38
C GLU A 415 -49.54 25.47 -2.48
N ASP A 416 -49.45 26.80 -2.33
CA ASP A 416 -49.92 27.78 -3.32
C ASP A 416 -48.82 28.80 -3.62
N ALA A 417 -48.13 28.58 -4.73
CA ALA A 417 -47.00 29.39 -5.17
C ALA A 417 -47.40 30.77 -5.68
N GLN A 418 -48.69 30.99 -6.00
CA GLN A 418 -49.18 32.28 -6.49
C GLN A 418 -49.44 33.26 -5.34
N THR A 419 -49.73 32.75 -4.14
CA THR A 419 -50.08 33.58 -2.98
C THR A 419 -49.04 33.55 -1.86
N ASP A 420 -48.07 32.62 -1.90
CA ASP A 420 -47.04 32.52 -0.86
C ASP A 420 -46.07 33.72 -0.88
N PRO A 421 -45.97 34.47 0.24
CA PRO A 421 -45.10 35.65 0.31
C PRO A 421 -43.62 35.32 0.12
N ARG A 422 -43.21 34.06 0.30
CA ARG A 422 -41.83 33.63 0.16
C ARG A 422 -41.38 33.57 -1.31
N LEU A 423 -42.31 33.52 -2.26
CA LEU A 423 -42.03 33.47 -3.69
C LEU A 423 -42.23 34.81 -4.42
N THR A 424 -42.51 35.89 -3.69
CA THR A 424 -42.79 37.22 -4.27
C THR A 424 -41.70 37.69 -5.24
N ALA A 425 -40.42 37.49 -4.90
CA ALA A 425 -39.29 37.90 -5.73
C ALA A 425 -39.13 37.09 -7.04
N VAL A 426 -39.80 35.94 -7.14
CA VAL A 426 -39.79 35.05 -8.32
C VAL A 426 -41.19 34.82 -8.88
N HIS A 427 -42.14 35.69 -8.57
CA HIS A 427 -43.54 35.53 -8.97
C HIS A 427 -43.69 35.47 -10.50
N ASP A 428 -42.94 36.29 -11.24
CA ASP A 428 -42.92 36.25 -12.70
C ASP A 428 -42.41 34.92 -13.25
N LEU A 429 -41.40 34.31 -12.61
CA LEU A 429 -40.90 32.98 -12.96
C LEU A 429 -41.96 31.90 -12.69
N VAL A 430 -42.59 31.97 -11.52
CA VAL A 430 -43.65 31.05 -11.07
C VAL A 430 -44.86 31.12 -12.01
N GLN A 431 -45.30 32.31 -12.43
CA GLN A 431 -46.38 32.48 -13.41
C GLN A 431 -45.98 31.99 -14.80
N ARG A 432 -44.81 32.40 -15.33
CA ARG A 432 -44.34 31.97 -16.65
C ARG A 432 -44.25 30.45 -16.75
N ARG A 433 -43.78 29.78 -15.68
CA ARG A 433 -43.64 28.31 -15.63
C ARG A 433 -44.90 27.58 -15.15
N GLY A 434 -45.97 28.30 -14.82
CA GLY A 434 -47.26 27.74 -14.40
C GLY A 434 -47.17 26.92 -13.11
N ILE A 435 -46.31 27.32 -12.17
CA ILE A 435 -46.11 26.62 -10.90
C ILE A 435 -47.25 26.97 -9.95
N VAL A 436 -47.90 25.94 -9.40
CA VAL A 436 -48.99 26.04 -8.42
C VAL A 436 -48.54 25.56 -7.05
N SER A 437 -47.81 24.45 -6.96
CA SER A 437 -47.21 23.99 -5.70
C SER A 437 -45.73 23.68 -5.93
N LEU A 438 -44.90 23.91 -4.91
CA LEU A 438 -43.44 23.83 -5.03
C LEU A 438 -42.84 23.14 -3.80
N LEU A 439 -41.92 22.22 -4.03
CA LEU A 439 -40.99 21.72 -3.02
C LEU A 439 -39.57 22.15 -3.41
N LEU A 440 -38.96 23.00 -2.59
CA LEU A 440 -37.61 23.50 -2.79
C LEU A 440 -36.68 22.96 -1.72
N VAL A 441 -35.66 22.20 -2.12
CA VAL A 441 -34.73 21.47 -1.25
C VAL A 441 -33.34 22.09 -1.36
N PRO A 442 -32.66 22.42 -0.25
CA PRO A 442 -31.32 23.00 -0.32
C PRO A 442 -30.26 21.96 -0.73
N LEU A 443 -29.31 22.36 -1.56
CA LEU A 443 -28.06 21.63 -1.80
C LEU A 443 -27.00 22.11 -0.80
N LEU A 444 -26.43 21.21 -0.02
CA LEU A 444 -25.58 21.51 1.14
C LEU A 444 -24.20 20.87 1.01
N ILE A 445 -23.15 21.70 1.01
CA ILE A 445 -21.75 21.24 1.10
C ILE A 445 -21.14 21.83 2.36
N ASP A 446 -20.59 20.99 3.24
CA ASP A 446 -20.00 21.38 4.52
C ASP A 446 -20.91 22.27 5.39
N GLY A 447 -22.21 21.99 5.33
CA GLY A 447 -23.24 22.75 6.05
C GLY A 447 -23.59 24.09 5.40
N GLU A 448 -22.99 24.46 4.28
CA GLU A 448 -23.29 25.68 3.53
C GLU A 448 -24.20 25.40 2.35
N VAL A 449 -25.21 26.24 2.15
CA VAL A 449 -26.11 26.15 1.00
C VAL A 449 -25.35 26.62 -0.24
N ILE A 450 -25.22 25.73 -1.21
CA ILE A 450 -24.59 26.00 -2.51
C ILE A 450 -25.62 26.16 -3.63
N GLY A 451 -26.88 25.86 -3.37
CA GLY A 451 -27.94 25.87 -4.36
C GLY A 451 -29.23 25.25 -3.86
N SER A 452 -30.13 24.92 -4.79
CA SER A 452 -31.39 24.26 -4.49
C SER A 452 -31.84 23.33 -5.63
N LEU A 453 -32.65 22.34 -5.26
CA LEU A 453 -33.45 21.51 -6.16
C LEU A 453 -34.93 21.85 -5.97
N GLY A 454 -35.62 22.22 -7.03
CA GLY A 454 -37.05 22.50 -7.07
C GLY A 454 -37.83 21.39 -7.76
N LEU A 455 -38.92 20.94 -7.14
CA LEU A 455 -39.95 20.11 -7.73
C LEU A 455 -41.22 20.92 -7.88
N ASP A 456 -41.62 21.18 -9.12
CA ASP A 456 -42.71 22.12 -9.39
C ASP A 456 -43.94 21.38 -9.91
N ALA A 457 -45.03 21.48 -9.15
CA ALA A 457 -46.35 21.00 -9.55
C ALA A 457 -47.16 22.13 -10.19
N ILE A 458 -47.96 21.78 -11.18
CA ILE A 458 -48.78 22.69 -12.02
C ILE A 458 -50.26 22.70 -11.60
N GLU A 459 -50.60 21.81 -10.68
CA GLU A 459 -51.90 21.63 -10.07
C GLU A 459 -51.68 21.63 -8.54
N PRO A 460 -52.71 21.96 -7.74
CA PRO A 460 -52.59 21.93 -6.28
C PRO A 460 -52.13 20.55 -5.80
N ARG A 461 -50.96 20.51 -5.16
CA ARG A 461 -50.34 19.29 -4.66
C ARG A 461 -49.82 19.49 -3.25
N GLN A 462 -50.17 18.57 -2.35
CA GLN A 462 -49.56 18.46 -1.03
C GLN A 462 -48.44 17.44 -1.07
N PHE A 463 -47.21 17.88 -0.80
CA PHE A 463 -46.05 17.00 -0.64
C PHE A 463 -46.08 16.38 0.77
N SER A 464 -46.10 15.06 0.84
CA SER A 464 -46.04 14.32 2.10
C SER A 464 -44.68 14.45 2.78
N ILE A 465 -44.62 14.19 4.10
CA ILE A 465 -43.36 14.19 4.86
C ILE A 465 -42.37 13.17 4.28
N GLU A 466 -42.87 12.03 3.80
CA GLU A 466 -42.04 10.98 3.17
C GLU A 466 -41.40 11.47 1.86
N GLU A 467 -42.17 12.17 1.02
CA GLU A 467 -41.69 12.79 -0.21
C GLU A 467 -40.61 13.86 0.07
N VAL A 468 -40.84 14.72 1.07
CA VAL A 468 -39.87 15.75 1.47
C VAL A 468 -38.55 15.11 1.93
N ASN A 469 -38.62 14.09 2.79
CA ASN A 469 -37.44 13.37 3.29
C ASN A 469 -36.66 12.66 2.16
N LEU A 470 -37.36 12.12 1.17
CA LEU A 470 -36.73 11.48 0.01
C LEU A 470 -36.01 12.50 -0.87
N ALA A 471 -36.65 13.64 -1.17
CA ALA A 471 -36.04 14.69 -1.97
C ALA A 471 -34.81 15.29 -1.26
N GLU A 472 -34.87 15.47 0.07
CA GLU A 472 -33.72 15.87 0.90
C GLU A 472 -32.59 14.84 0.86
N SER A 473 -32.91 13.54 0.94
CA SER A 473 -31.90 12.48 0.83
C SER A 473 -31.19 12.49 -0.53
N VAL A 474 -31.94 12.74 -1.61
CA VAL A 474 -31.36 12.88 -2.97
C VAL A 474 -30.49 14.13 -3.04
N ALA A 475 -30.95 15.27 -2.55
CA ALA A 475 -30.18 16.51 -2.51
C ALA A 475 -28.85 16.35 -1.75
N ASN A 476 -28.87 15.64 -0.63
CA ASN A 476 -27.66 15.35 0.16
C ASN A 476 -26.66 14.48 -0.61
N GLN A 477 -27.12 13.44 -1.32
CA GLN A 477 -26.24 12.59 -2.15
C GLN A 477 -25.60 13.39 -3.29
N VAL A 478 -26.40 14.18 -4.01
CA VAL A 478 -25.91 15.03 -5.10
C VAL A 478 -24.94 16.09 -4.59
N SER A 479 -25.22 16.70 -3.45
CA SER A 479 -24.30 17.67 -2.83
C SER A 479 -22.95 17.04 -2.52
N GLY A 480 -22.93 15.80 -2.01
CA GLY A 480 -21.69 15.05 -1.75
C GLY A 480 -20.89 14.76 -3.03
N VAL A 481 -21.58 14.43 -4.13
CA VAL A 481 -20.96 14.26 -5.45
C VAL A 481 -20.34 15.58 -5.95
N LEU A 482 -21.10 16.67 -5.87
CA LEU A 482 -20.63 18.01 -6.28
C LEU A 482 -19.41 18.46 -5.46
N ALA A 483 -19.39 18.18 -4.15
CA ALA A 483 -18.25 18.45 -3.28
C ALA A 483 -17.00 17.71 -3.74
N ARG A 484 -17.14 16.42 -4.10
CA ARG A 484 -16.03 15.60 -4.57
C ARG A 484 -15.46 16.11 -5.90
N LEU A 485 -16.31 16.45 -6.86
CA LEU A 485 -15.87 17.00 -8.15
C LEU A 485 -15.06 18.30 -7.97
N ARG A 486 -15.54 19.20 -7.11
CA ARG A 486 -14.84 20.45 -6.78
C ARG A 486 -13.47 20.18 -6.15
N LEU A 487 -13.39 19.19 -5.27
CA LEU A 487 -12.13 18.81 -4.60
C LEU A 487 -11.14 18.16 -5.57
N ASP A 488 -11.60 17.30 -6.48
CA ASP A 488 -10.74 16.68 -7.49
C ASP A 488 -10.19 17.73 -8.49
N GLN A 489 -10.99 18.71 -8.90
CA GLN A 489 -10.54 19.83 -9.75
C GLN A 489 -9.47 20.68 -9.04
N GLU A 490 -9.68 21.02 -7.77
CA GLU A 490 -8.71 21.80 -6.99
C GLU A 490 -7.41 21.01 -6.79
N ARG A 491 -7.50 19.70 -6.53
CA ARG A 491 -6.32 18.83 -6.39
C ARG A 491 -5.50 18.79 -7.67
N GLN A 492 -6.13 18.61 -8.84
CA GLN A 492 -5.44 18.61 -10.12
C GLN A 492 -4.72 19.94 -10.39
N ARG A 493 -5.36 21.07 -10.05
CA ARG A 493 -4.75 22.41 -10.16
C ARG A 493 -3.51 22.55 -9.27
N LEU A 494 -3.60 22.11 -8.01
CA LEU A 494 -2.49 22.13 -7.07
C LEU A 494 -1.35 21.18 -7.48
N GLU A 495 -1.67 19.98 -7.97
CA GLU A 495 -0.67 19.02 -8.50
C GLU A 495 0.07 19.60 -9.71
N ALA A 496 -0.64 20.25 -10.64
CA ALA A 496 -0.02 20.92 -11.78
C ALA A 496 0.92 22.05 -11.35
N GLN A 497 0.47 22.90 -10.40
CA GLN A 497 1.30 23.95 -9.82
C GLN A 497 2.54 23.39 -9.10
N TYR A 498 2.37 22.28 -8.37
CA TYR A 498 3.46 21.61 -7.67
C TYR A 498 4.51 21.06 -8.63
N HIS A 499 4.09 20.38 -9.71
CA HIS A 499 5.01 19.86 -10.72
C HIS A 499 5.74 20.99 -11.48
N GLN A 500 5.06 22.10 -11.75
CA GLN A 500 5.70 23.27 -12.37
C GLN A 500 6.73 23.92 -11.42
N ALA A 501 6.42 24.01 -10.13
CA ALA A 501 7.35 24.50 -9.11
C ALA A 501 8.60 23.60 -8.98
N GLN A 502 8.42 22.27 -8.96
CA GLN A 502 9.53 21.31 -8.92
C GLN A 502 10.43 21.38 -10.17
N LYS A 503 9.84 21.53 -11.37
CA LYS A 503 10.61 21.71 -12.60
C LYS A 503 11.46 22.98 -12.54
N MET A 504 10.90 24.07 -12.03
CA MET A 504 11.61 25.34 -11.87
C MET A 504 12.74 25.26 -10.84
N GLU A 505 12.53 24.54 -9.73
CA GLU A 505 13.54 24.30 -8.70
C GLU A 505 14.71 23.45 -9.22
N ALA A 506 14.42 22.37 -9.95
CA ALA A 506 15.44 21.50 -10.54
C ALA A 506 16.30 22.23 -11.58
N LEU A 507 15.67 23.04 -12.44
CA LEU A 507 16.37 23.88 -13.42
C LEU A 507 17.22 24.95 -12.74
N GLY A 508 16.71 25.54 -11.64
CA GLY A 508 17.42 26.54 -10.85
C GLY A 508 18.68 26.01 -10.16
N ARG A 509 18.67 24.75 -9.71
CA ARG A 509 19.84 24.15 -9.05
C ARG A 509 20.94 23.75 -10.02
N LEU A 510 20.57 23.27 -11.21
CA LEU A 510 21.52 22.88 -12.26
C LEU A 510 22.20 24.08 -12.91
N THR A 511 21.44 25.15 -13.17
CA THR A 511 21.95 26.33 -13.88
C THR A 511 22.97 27.13 -13.05
N GLY A 512 22.82 27.16 -11.72
CA GLY A 512 23.75 27.88 -10.84
C GLY A 512 25.18 27.31 -10.79
N GLY A 513 25.32 25.98 -10.78
CA GLY A 513 26.65 25.33 -10.80
C GLY A 513 27.33 25.43 -12.16
N VAL A 514 26.58 25.19 -13.24
CA VAL A 514 27.10 25.26 -14.61
C VAL A 514 27.54 26.68 -14.98
N ALA A 515 26.77 27.70 -14.59
CA ALA A 515 27.10 29.08 -14.91
C ALA A 515 28.36 29.59 -14.17
N HIS A 516 28.63 29.08 -12.97
CA HIS A 516 29.87 29.37 -12.25
C HIS A 516 31.10 28.90 -13.06
N ASP A 517 31.06 27.68 -13.59
CA ASP A 517 32.16 27.11 -14.37
C ASP A 517 32.38 27.88 -15.69
N PHE A 518 31.30 28.29 -16.36
CA PHE A 518 31.39 29.15 -17.55
C PHE A 518 32.03 30.50 -17.23
N ASN A 519 31.64 31.14 -16.13
CA ASN A 519 32.21 32.43 -15.72
C ASN A 519 33.72 32.34 -15.45
N ASN A 520 34.20 31.24 -14.85
CA ASN A 520 35.63 31.03 -14.63
C ASN A 520 36.41 30.92 -15.95
N ILE A 521 35.89 30.13 -16.91
CA ILE A 521 36.50 30.00 -18.25
C ILE A 521 36.54 31.35 -18.96
N LEU A 522 35.44 32.10 -18.92
CA LEU A 522 35.33 33.39 -19.59
C LEU A 522 36.25 34.46 -18.99
N THR A 523 36.43 34.46 -17.66
CA THR A 523 37.37 35.35 -16.97
C THR A 523 38.79 35.16 -17.50
N VAL A 524 39.21 33.91 -17.71
CA VAL A 524 40.55 33.58 -18.19
C VAL A 524 40.73 33.91 -19.66
N ILE A 525 39.70 33.70 -20.50
CA ILE A 525 39.73 34.10 -21.91
C ILE A 525 39.89 35.60 -22.03
N LEU A 526 39.04 36.37 -21.34
CA LEU A 526 39.06 37.84 -21.37
C LEU A 526 40.39 38.39 -20.85
N GLY A 527 40.88 37.89 -19.72
CA GLY A 527 42.15 38.34 -19.15
C GLY A 527 43.36 38.07 -20.06
N ASN A 528 43.41 36.93 -20.74
CA ASN A 528 44.46 36.65 -21.72
C ASN A 528 44.37 37.54 -22.96
N CYS A 529 43.15 37.81 -23.45
CA CYS A 529 42.93 38.79 -24.52
C CYS A 529 43.47 40.16 -24.13
N SER A 530 43.16 40.67 -22.93
CA SER A 530 43.67 41.96 -22.47
C SER A 530 45.20 41.99 -22.41
N PHE A 531 45.86 40.95 -21.88
CA PHE A 531 47.33 40.89 -21.87
C PHE A 531 47.94 40.92 -23.27
N ILE A 532 47.36 40.16 -24.21
CA ILE A 532 47.85 40.14 -25.59
C ILE A 532 47.63 41.51 -26.24
N LEU A 533 46.48 42.15 -26.02
CA LEU A 533 46.17 43.47 -26.58
C LEU A 533 47.06 44.59 -26.02
N ASP A 534 47.49 44.48 -24.76
CA ASP A 534 48.47 45.38 -24.14
C ASP A 534 49.88 45.21 -24.71
N ASP A 535 50.30 43.97 -24.98
CA ASP A 535 51.62 43.67 -25.56
C ASP A 535 51.68 43.98 -27.07
N LEU A 536 50.55 43.99 -27.77
CA LEU A 536 50.46 44.25 -29.21
C LEU A 536 50.45 45.75 -29.55
N VAL A 537 51.44 46.18 -30.32
CA VAL A 537 51.53 47.55 -30.87
C VAL A 537 50.31 47.89 -31.75
N GLN A 538 49.87 49.15 -31.74
CA GLN A 538 48.80 49.64 -32.63
C GLN A 538 49.12 49.30 -34.11
N GLY A 539 48.24 48.52 -34.74
CA GLY A 539 48.38 48.06 -36.14
C GLY A 539 48.95 46.65 -36.34
N HIS A 540 49.20 45.89 -35.27
CA HIS A 540 49.67 44.50 -35.40
C HIS A 540 48.63 43.60 -36.10
N PRO A 541 49.03 42.71 -37.05
CA PRO A 541 48.09 41.90 -37.84
C PRO A 541 47.15 41.00 -37.04
N LEU A 542 47.60 40.51 -35.87
CA LEU A 542 46.79 39.66 -34.98
C LEU A 542 45.86 40.44 -34.04
N ARG A 543 45.99 41.77 -33.96
CA ARG A 543 45.18 42.58 -33.04
C ARG A 543 43.67 42.48 -33.33
N PRO A 544 43.20 42.56 -34.59
CA PRO A 544 41.78 42.41 -34.91
C PRO A 544 41.20 41.03 -34.51
N ASP A 545 42.00 39.96 -34.64
CA ASP A 545 41.57 38.61 -34.26
C ASP A 545 41.38 38.49 -32.74
N VAL A 546 42.30 39.06 -31.96
CA VAL A 546 42.21 39.06 -30.48
C VAL A 546 41.04 39.93 -30.00
N GLU A 547 40.81 41.10 -30.64
CA GLU A 547 39.65 41.95 -30.38
C GLU A 547 38.32 41.23 -30.71
N GLN A 548 38.30 40.35 -31.72
CA GLN A 548 37.13 39.51 -31.98
C GLN A 548 36.90 38.43 -30.93
N ILE A 549 37.97 37.77 -30.45
CA ILE A 549 37.87 36.77 -29.37
C ILE A 549 37.35 37.41 -28.09
N GLU A 550 37.85 38.61 -27.75
CA GLU A 550 37.38 39.39 -26.59
C GLU A 550 35.87 39.70 -26.72
N LYS A 551 35.43 40.25 -27.86
CA LYS A 551 34.00 40.51 -28.13
C LYS A 551 33.12 39.26 -28.10
N ALA A 552 33.65 38.09 -28.46
CA ALA A 552 32.91 36.83 -28.40
C ALA A 552 32.78 36.35 -26.94
N ALA A 553 33.84 36.45 -26.15
CA ALA A 553 33.85 36.09 -24.74
C ALA A 553 32.96 37.04 -23.90
N GLU A 554 32.96 38.35 -24.19
CA GLU A 554 32.04 39.31 -23.55
C GLU A 554 30.57 38.97 -23.81
N ARG A 555 30.25 38.52 -25.05
CA ARG A 555 28.91 38.06 -25.41
C ARG A 555 28.52 36.80 -24.64
N ALA A 556 29.41 35.82 -24.54
CA ALA A 556 29.17 34.60 -23.76
C ALA A 556 29.00 34.89 -22.25
N ALA A 557 29.74 35.86 -21.72
CA ALA A 557 29.58 36.34 -20.34
C ALA A 557 28.21 36.96 -20.11
N SER A 558 27.72 37.76 -21.05
CA SER A 558 26.37 38.33 -21.01
C SER A 558 25.29 37.24 -20.98
N LEU A 559 25.42 36.22 -21.83
CA LEU A 559 24.49 35.10 -21.92
C LEU A 559 24.42 34.29 -20.61
N THR A 560 25.59 34.06 -20.01
CA THR A 560 25.71 33.30 -18.76
C THR A 560 25.05 34.05 -17.59
N ARG A 561 25.19 35.39 -17.56
CA ARG A 561 24.48 36.25 -16.60
C ARG A 561 22.95 36.18 -16.77
N GLN A 562 22.45 36.16 -18.01
CA GLN A 562 21.02 36.02 -18.29
C GLN A 562 20.45 34.67 -17.83
N LEU A 563 21.19 33.57 -18.02
CA LEU A 563 20.83 32.24 -17.50
C LEU A 563 20.75 32.20 -15.98
N LEU A 564 21.69 32.85 -15.29
CA LEU A 564 21.69 32.96 -13.82
C LEU A 564 20.50 33.76 -13.28
N ALA A 565 20.09 34.83 -13.97
CA ALA A 565 18.93 35.65 -13.60
C ALA A 565 17.60 34.87 -13.68
N PHE A 566 17.48 33.93 -14.62
CA PHE A 566 16.29 33.08 -14.78
C PHE A 566 16.19 31.97 -13.71
N SER A 567 17.34 31.52 -13.23
CA SER A 567 17.49 30.33 -12.39
C SER A 567 17.24 30.56 -10.90
N ARG A 568 17.25 31.80 -10.40
CA ARG A 568 17.16 32.09 -8.96
C ARG A 568 15.96 32.99 -8.65
N ARG A 569 15.30 32.70 -7.52
CA ARG A 569 14.46 33.68 -6.81
C ARG A 569 15.37 34.81 -6.33
N GLN A 570 15.63 35.78 -7.19
CA GLN A 570 16.33 37.00 -6.81
C GLN A 570 15.46 37.71 -5.78
N VAL A 571 16.00 37.96 -4.58
CA VAL A 571 15.28 38.76 -3.59
C VAL A 571 15.40 40.22 -4.05
N LEU A 572 14.26 40.77 -4.49
CA LEU A 572 14.15 42.13 -4.98
C LEU A 572 14.46 43.10 -3.83
N GLN A 573 15.29 44.11 -4.09
CA GLN A 573 15.34 45.33 -3.28
C GLN A 573 14.63 46.44 -4.05
N PRO A 574 13.29 46.50 -3.99
CA PRO A 574 12.54 47.52 -4.70
C PRO A 574 12.85 48.90 -4.10
N HIS A 575 13.58 49.72 -4.84
CA HIS A 575 13.88 51.10 -4.50
C HIS A 575 12.95 52.05 -5.27
N VAL A 576 12.74 53.24 -4.69
CA VAL A 576 12.00 54.31 -5.36
C VAL A 576 12.95 54.96 -6.36
N LEU A 577 12.64 54.85 -7.65
CA LEU A 577 13.53 55.24 -8.73
C LEU A 577 12.82 56.07 -9.80
N ASP A 578 13.61 56.91 -10.47
CA ASP A 578 13.21 57.67 -11.65
C ASP A 578 13.65 56.92 -12.91
N LEU A 579 12.66 56.47 -13.68
CA LEU A 579 12.87 55.69 -14.89
C LEU A 579 13.61 56.47 -15.98
N ASN A 580 13.44 57.79 -16.05
CA ASN A 580 14.14 58.61 -17.04
C ASN A 580 15.65 58.60 -16.79
N ASN A 581 16.08 58.62 -15.52
CA ASN A 581 17.49 58.54 -15.17
C ASN A 581 18.11 57.20 -15.60
N ILE A 582 17.38 56.10 -15.42
CA ILE A 582 17.83 54.79 -15.89
C ILE A 582 18.02 54.80 -17.41
N VAL A 583 17.01 55.21 -18.18
CA VAL A 583 17.07 55.24 -19.65
C VAL A 583 18.22 56.14 -20.14
N THR A 584 18.41 57.30 -19.50
CA THR A 584 19.48 58.24 -19.84
C THR A 584 20.87 57.67 -19.56
N ASN A 585 21.05 56.98 -18.42
CA ASN A 585 22.34 56.39 -18.02
C ASN A 585 22.80 55.30 -19.00
N ILE A 586 21.86 54.48 -19.48
CA ILE A 586 22.17 53.37 -20.40
C ILE A 586 22.14 53.79 -21.88
N GLU A 587 21.64 54.98 -22.23
CA GLU A 587 21.46 55.41 -23.64
C GLU A 587 22.74 55.29 -24.47
N LYS A 588 23.89 55.74 -23.93
CA LYS A 588 25.20 55.66 -24.61
C LYS A 588 25.61 54.21 -24.86
N MET A 589 25.32 53.31 -23.93
CA MET A 589 25.59 51.88 -24.07
C MET A 589 24.64 51.26 -25.11
N LEU A 590 23.35 51.62 -25.11
CA LEU A 590 22.37 51.14 -26.07
C LEU A 590 22.75 51.52 -27.51
N ARG A 591 23.17 52.78 -27.75
CA ARG A 591 23.66 53.23 -29.06
C ARG A 591 24.84 52.38 -29.57
N ARG A 592 25.75 51.97 -28.69
CA ARG A 592 26.86 51.07 -29.05
C ARG A 592 26.40 49.64 -29.35
N LEU A 593 25.36 49.16 -28.68
CA LEU A 593 24.85 47.79 -28.82
C LEU A 593 24.03 47.56 -30.10
N ILE A 594 23.33 48.59 -30.58
CA ILE A 594 22.47 48.50 -31.76
C ILE A 594 23.19 48.80 -33.08
N GLY A 595 24.32 49.50 -33.06
CA GLY A 595 25.10 49.86 -34.24
C GLY A 595 24.67 51.19 -34.87
N GLU A 596 25.35 51.60 -35.95
CA GLU A 596 25.12 52.90 -36.63
C GLU A 596 23.91 52.86 -37.59
N ASP A 597 23.45 51.66 -37.97
CA ASP A 597 22.36 51.46 -38.93
C ASP A 597 20.95 51.59 -38.33
N ILE A 598 20.86 51.77 -37.01
CA ILE A 598 19.59 51.88 -36.28
C ILE A 598 19.54 53.20 -35.51
N ASP A 599 18.51 54.01 -35.80
CA ASP A 599 18.28 55.27 -35.10
C ASP A 599 17.59 55.03 -33.74
N LEU A 600 18.28 55.35 -32.65
CA LEU A 600 17.72 55.33 -31.29
C LEU A 600 17.15 56.69 -30.91
N VAL A 601 15.84 56.72 -30.71
CA VAL A 601 15.10 57.92 -30.29
C VAL A 601 14.51 57.72 -28.90
N THR A 602 14.75 58.65 -27.99
CA THR A 602 14.19 58.65 -26.64
C THR A 602 13.19 59.80 -26.49
N VAL A 603 11.95 59.49 -26.11
CA VAL A 603 10.88 60.45 -25.84
C VAL A 603 10.50 60.33 -24.37
N LEU A 604 11.15 61.13 -23.52
CA LEU A 604 11.01 61.03 -22.07
C LEU A 604 10.07 62.11 -21.53
N GLU A 605 9.03 61.73 -20.78
CA GLU A 605 8.12 62.67 -20.12
C GLU A 605 8.87 63.45 -19.03
N PRO A 606 8.94 64.80 -19.07
CA PRO A 606 9.78 65.59 -18.16
C PRO A 606 9.39 65.50 -16.68
N GLN A 607 8.14 65.17 -16.37
CA GLN A 607 7.62 65.05 -15.00
C GLN A 607 7.09 63.63 -14.73
N LEU A 608 7.93 62.63 -14.98
CA LEU A 608 7.57 61.24 -14.74
C LEU A 608 7.43 60.94 -13.23
N GLY A 609 6.39 60.21 -12.85
CA GLY A 609 6.25 59.75 -11.47
C GLY A 609 7.32 58.72 -11.09
N PRO A 610 7.73 58.65 -9.82
CA PRO A 610 8.64 57.61 -9.38
C PRO A 610 7.93 56.26 -9.31
N ILE A 611 8.70 55.19 -9.51
CA ILE A 611 8.22 53.80 -9.40
C ILE A 611 9.03 53.06 -8.35
N ARG A 612 8.50 51.94 -7.85
CA ARG A 612 9.21 51.07 -6.90
C ARG A 612 9.67 49.79 -7.60
N ALA A 613 10.91 49.74 -8.05
CA ALA A 613 11.49 48.62 -8.79
C ALA A 613 12.98 48.44 -8.46
N ASP A 614 13.61 47.39 -9.00
CA ASP A 614 15.06 47.21 -8.95
C ASP A 614 15.68 47.82 -10.20
N ALA A 615 16.59 48.79 -10.04
CA ALA A 615 17.18 49.51 -11.16
C ALA A 615 17.90 48.59 -12.16
N SER A 616 18.64 47.60 -11.67
CA SER A 616 19.38 46.65 -12.51
C SER A 616 18.45 45.76 -13.34
N GLN A 617 17.30 45.39 -12.78
CA GLN A 617 16.28 44.60 -13.48
C GLN A 617 15.59 45.41 -14.58
N ILE A 618 15.30 46.69 -14.31
CA ILE A 618 14.70 47.58 -15.31
C ILE A 618 15.67 47.89 -16.43
N GLU A 619 16.96 48.11 -16.14
CA GLU A 619 18.01 48.21 -17.16
C GLU A 619 18.05 46.96 -18.03
N GLN A 620 18.00 45.77 -17.43
CA GLN A 620 18.00 44.50 -18.15
C GLN A 620 16.77 44.34 -19.05
N VAL A 621 15.59 44.79 -18.59
CA VAL A 621 14.36 44.81 -19.39
C VAL A 621 14.54 45.67 -20.64
N VAL A 622 15.04 46.90 -20.47
CA VAL A 622 15.26 47.82 -21.59
C VAL A 622 16.28 47.23 -22.57
N VAL A 623 17.41 46.71 -22.07
CA VAL A 623 18.44 46.09 -22.90
C VAL A 623 17.89 44.91 -23.70
N ASN A 624 17.12 44.01 -23.07
CA ASN A 624 16.56 42.84 -23.75
C ASN A 624 15.58 43.25 -24.86
N LEU A 625 14.72 44.24 -24.61
CA LEU A 625 13.77 44.73 -25.61
C LEU A 625 14.49 45.43 -26.78
N VAL A 626 15.49 46.25 -26.50
CA VAL A 626 16.27 46.95 -27.53
C VAL A 626 17.12 45.99 -28.38
N VAL A 627 17.69 44.95 -27.76
CA VAL A 627 18.42 43.90 -28.51
C VAL A 627 17.47 43.09 -29.39
N ASN A 628 16.28 42.75 -28.90
CA ASN A 628 15.26 42.07 -29.72
C ASN A 628 14.81 42.95 -30.90
N ALA A 629 14.62 44.26 -30.66
CA ALA A 629 14.30 45.23 -31.69
C ALA A 629 15.39 45.30 -32.78
N ARG A 630 16.67 45.36 -32.38
CA ARG A 630 17.80 45.31 -33.32
C ARG A 630 17.76 44.05 -34.18
N ASP A 631 17.61 42.89 -33.55
CA ASP A 631 17.63 41.62 -34.27
C ASP A 631 16.44 41.47 -35.23
N ALA A 632 15.35 42.18 -34.99
CA ALA A 632 14.20 42.27 -35.89
C ALA A 632 14.40 43.25 -37.07
N MET A 633 15.53 43.98 -37.11
CA MET A 633 15.88 45.01 -38.10
C MET A 633 17.27 44.79 -38.72
N PRO A 634 17.50 43.68 -39.44
CA PRO A 634 18.82 43.37 -40.02
C PRO A 634 19.29 44.37 -41.09
N GLU A 635 18.37 45.12 -41.72
CA GLU A 635 18.68 46.15 -42.72
C GLU A 635 18.72 47.58 -42.14
N GLY A 636 18.71 47.71 -40.82
CA GLY A 636 18.59 49.00 -40.14
C GLY A 636 17.14 49.43 -39.90
N GLY A 637 16.94 50.52 -39.18
CA GLY A 637 15.59 50.99 -38.81
C GLY A 637 15.58 51.97 -37.65
N LYS A 638 14.48 51.98 -36.89
CA LYS A 638 14.31 52.91 -35.76
C LYS A 638 13.84 52.18 -34.51
N VAL A 639 14.49 52.45 -33.38
CA VAL A 639 14.03 52.06 -32.05
C VAL A 639 13.62 53.32 -31.28
N THR A 640 12.40 53.32 -30.74
CA THR A 640 11.89 54.42 -29.93
C THR A 640 11.66 53.93 -28.50
N ILE A 641 12.25 54.62 -27.51
CA ILE A 641 11.98 54.40 -26.08
C ILE A 641 11.16 55.58 -25.57
N GLU A 642 9.97 55.30 -25.02
CA GLU A 642 9.06 56.33 -24.54
C GLU A 642 8.71 56.12 -23.07
N THR A 643 8.64 57.21 -22.30
CA THR A 643 8.09 57.19 -20.93
C THR A 643 6.90 58.13 -20.82
N ALA A 644 5.84 57.72 -20.11
CA ALA A 644 4.66 58.57 -19.90
C ALA A 644 3.95 58.25 -18.58
N ASN A 645 3.26 59.23 -17.98
CA ASN A 645 2.30 58.98 -16.90
C ASN A 645 0.95 58.56 -17.51
N VAL A 646 0.39 57.42 -17.09
CA VAL A 646 -0.87 56.89 -17.62
C VAL A 646 -1.83 56.55 -16.47
N TYR A 647 -3.12 56.82 -16.64
CA TYR A 647 -4.16 56.37 -15.72
C TYR A 647 -4.95 55.25 -16.39
N LEU A 648 -4.98 54.06 -15.76
CA LEU A 648 -5.71 52.90 -16.27
C LEU A 648 -7.10 52.87 -15.64
N ASP A 649 -8.14 52.96 -16.47
CA ASP A 649 -9.55 52.98 -16.05
C ASP A 649 -10.18 51.57 -15.97
N GLU A 650 -11.35 51.45 -15.34
CA GLU A 650 -12.06 50.16 -15.21
C GLU A 650 -12.47 49.54 -16.56
N ALA A 651 -12.58 50.34 -17.64
CA ALA A 651 -12.93 49.84 -18.97
C ALA A 651 -11.75 49.12 -19.63
N TYR A 652 -10.53 49.60 -19.38
CA TYR A 652 -9.28 48.97 -19.81
C TYR A 652 -8.98 47.68 -19.03
N VAL A 653 -9.30 47.67 -17.73
CA VAL A 653 -9.20 46.51 -16.81
C VAL A 653 -10.14 45.37 -17.24
N ARG A 654 -11.38 45.67 -17.67
CA ARG A 654 -12.32 44.62 -18.12
C ARG A 654 -11.87 43.81 -19.34
N ARG A 655 -10.88 44.29 -20.10
CA ARG A 655 -10.31 43.57 -21.25
C ARG A 655 -9.02 42.80 -20.91
N HIS A 656 -8.46 42.97 -19.71
CA HIS A 656 -7.19 42.36 -19.30
C HIS A 656 -7.28 41.89 -17.84
N ILE A 657 -7.25 40.57 -17.64
CA ILE A 657 -7.71 39.86 -16.44
C ILE A 657 -6.89 40.16 -15.16
N ASP A 658 -5.73 40.83 -15.24
CA ASP A 658 -4.76 40.93 -14.13
C ASP A 658 -4.24 42.36 -13.82
N ILE A 659 -4.99 43.45 -14.11
CA ILE A 659 -4.61 44.84 -13.78
C ILE A 659 -5.61 45.50 -12.80
N GLU A 660 -5.11 46.23 -11.80
CA GLU A 660 -5.92 47.13 -10.96
C GLU A 660 -5.98 48.55 -11.54
N ALA A 661 -7.14 49.20 -11.47
CA ALA A 661 -7.31 50.59 -11.93
C ALA A 661 -6.52 51.57 -11.04
N GLY A 662 -5.80 52.53 -11.65
CA GLY A 662 -4.96 53.46 -10.90
C GLY A 662 -3.92 54.24 -11.72
N PRO A 663 -3.04 55.02 -11.05
CA PRO A 663 -1.95 55.75 -11.70
C PRO A 663 -0.73 54.84 -11.94
N TYR A 664 -0.28 54.79 -13.19
CA TYR A 664 0.87 54.02 -13.64
C TYR A 664 1.88 54.91 -14.38
N VAL A 665 3.12 54.43 -14.42
CA VAL A 665 4.17 54.92 -15.30
C VAL A 665 4.31 53.91 -16.44
N MET A 666 4.23 54.38 -17.67
CA MET A 666 4.41 53.58 -18.87
C MET A 666 5.84 53.72 -19.39
N LEU A 667 6.46 52.58 -19.68
CA LEU A 667 7.68 52.46 -20.49
C LEU A 667 7.32 51.74 -21.79
N ALA A 668 7.52 52.37 -22.94
CA ALA A 668 7.34 51.73 -24.24
C ALA A 668 8.68 51.56 -24.96
N VAL A 669 8.87 50.41 -25.59
CA VAL A 669 9.96 50.17 -26.55
C VAL A 669 9.34 49.73 -27.86
N SER A 670 9.54 50.53 -28.90
CA SER A 670 8.92 50.36 -30.22
C SER A 670 10.00 50.24 -31.30
N ASP A 671 9.88 49.23 -32.16
CA ASP A 671 10.74 49.01 -33.32
C ASP A 671 9.95 49.09 -34.63
N THR A 672 10.67 49.28 -35.74
CA THR A 672 10.14 49.25 -37.10
C THR A 672 10.58 47.99 -37.85
N GLY A 673 10.74 46.88 -37.14
CA GLY A 673 11.25 45.63 -37.69
C GLY A 673 10.19 44.75 -38.36
N LEU A 674 10.53 43.48 -38.52
CA LEU A 674 9.70 42.49 -39.23
C LEU A 674 8.34 42.20 -38.57
N GLY A 675 8.16 42.54 -37.29
CA GLY A 675 6.94 42.23 -36.54
C GLY A 675 6.70 40.72 -36.35
N MET A 676 5.52 40.36 -35.84
CA MET A 676 5.12 38.99 -35.49
C MET A 676 3.69 38.71 -35.92
N ASP A 677 3.40 37.46 -36.29
CA ASP A 677 2.02 36.99 -36.49
C ASP A 677 1.34 36.64 -35.15
N ALA A 678 0.02 36.41 -35.19
CA ALA A 678 -0.78 36.16 -33.98
C ALA A 678 -0.40 34.85 -33.26
N GLU A 679 0.07 33.85 -34.01
CA GLU A 679 0.53 32.58 -33.44
C GLU A 679 1.85 32.78 -32.67
N THR A 680 2.82 33.45 -33.28
CA THR A 680 4.08 33.81 -32.62
C THR A 680 3.81 34.67 -31.39
N GLN A 681 2.96 35.69 -31.51
CA GLN A 681 2.61 36.61 -30.42
C GLN A 681 2.02 35.91 -29.20
N ALA A 682 1.29 34.80 -29.38
CA ALA A 682 0.71 34.03 -28.28
C ALA A 682 1.78 33.30 -27.43
N HIS A 683 2.92 32.98 -28.02
CA HIS A 683 3.96 32.15 -27.40
C HIS A 683 5.23 32.92 -26.99
N ILE A 684 5.36 34.22 -27.30
CA ILE A 684 6.60 35.01 -27.08
C ILE A 684 7.12 35.06 -25.64
N PHE A 685 6.24 34.88 -24.66
CA PHE A 685 6.61 34.88 -23.24
C PHE A 685 6.91 33.47 -22.70
N GLU A 686 6.74 32.43 -23.52
CA GLU A 686 7.10 31.07 -23.15
C GLU A 686 8.62 30.91 -23.07
N PRO A 687 9.16 30.29 -22.00
CA PRO A 687 10.59 30.02 -21.90
C PRO A 687 11.08 29.14 -23.06
N PHE A 688 12.23 29.51 -23.63
CA PHE A 688 12.90 28.83 -24.75
C PHE A 688 12.19 28.95 -26.10
N PHE A 689 11.07 29.69 -26.19
CA PHE A 689 10.44 29.97 -27.46
C PHE A 689 11.28 30.96 -28.28
N THR A 690 11.62 30.60 -29.52
CA THR A 690 12.35 31.48 -30.43
C THR A 690 11.99 31.17 -31.89
N THR A 691 11.88 32.22 -32.70
CA THR A 691 11.67 32.15 -34.15
C THR A 691 12.98 32.19 -34.95
N LYS A 692 14.13 32.26 -34.27
CA LYS A 692 15.47 32.34 -34.88
C LYS A 692 16.07 30.94 -35.09
N GLY A 693 17.06 30.82 -36.00
CA GLY A 693 17.73 29.56 -36.30
C GLY A 693 18.44 28.93 -35.09
N MET A 694 18.71 27.62 -35.11
CA MET A 694 19.41 26.92 -34.03
C MET A 694 20.75 27.60 -33.72
N GLY A 695 20.84 28.25 -32.54
CA GLY A 695 22.04 28.95 -32.05
C GLY A 695 21.98 30.48 -32.12
N GLU A 696 20.94 31.08 -32.72
CA GLU A 696 20.82 32.53 -32.92
C GLU A 696 19.89 33.23 -31.90
N GLY A 697 19.31 32.49 -30.96
CA GLY A 697 18.51 33.02 -29.87
C GLY A 697 18.25 31.99 -28.77
N THR A 698 18.27 32.42 -27.50
CA THR A 698 18.02 31.53 -26.35
C THR A 698 16.54 31.32 -26.03
N GLY A 699 15.67 32.18 -26.55
CA GLY A 699 14.24 32.20 -26.21
C GLY A 699 13.96 32.55 -24.74
N LEU A 700 14.94 33.08 -24.00
CA LEU A 700 14.79 33.42 -22.58
C LEU A 700 14.57 34.92 -22.31
N GLY A 701 14.88 35.79 -23.27
CA GLY A 701 14.86 37.25 -23.08
C GLY A 701 13.48 37.82 -22.76
N LEU A 702 12.45 37.45 -23.52
CA LEU A 702 11.08 37.95 -23.30
C LEU A 702 10.41 37.31 -22.09
N ALA A 703 10.66 36.02 -21.82
CA ALA A 703 10.21 35.36 -20.59
C ALA A 703 10.79 36.04 -19.34
N MET A 704 12.05 36.49 -19.38
CA MET A 704 12.67 37.28 -18.31
C MET A 704 11.99 38.64 -18.15
N VAL A 705 11.74 39.36 -19.26
CA VAL A 705 11.05 40.65 -19.22
C VAL A 705 9.69 40.51 -18.54
N HIS A 706 8.89 39.51 -18.92
CA HIS A 706 7.60 39.24 -18.30
C HIS A 706 7.72 38.94 -16.80
N GLY A 707 8.72 38.15 -16.39
CA GLY A 707 9.00 37.85 -14.99
C GLY A 707 9.34 39.08 -14.15
N VAL A 708 10.22 39.96 -14.65
CA VAL A 708 10.64 41.20 -13.97
C VAL A 708 9.48 42.18 -13.81
N VAL A 709 8.67 42.33 -14.86
CA VAL A 709 7.52 43.25 -14.85
C VAL A 709 6.50 42.79 -13.81
N ASN A 710 6.13 41.52 -13.79
CA ASN A 710 5.19 40.97 -12.80
C ASN A 710 5.75 41.07 -11.37
N GLN A 711 7.05 40.81 -11.18
CA GLN A 711 7.72 40.95 -9.89
C GLN A 711 7.72 42.40 -9.37
N SER A 712 7.71 43.38 -10.26
CA SER A 712 7.60 44.80 -9.93
C SER A 712 6.15 45.26 -9.73
N GLY A 713 5.19 44.33 -9.73
CA GLY A 713 3.75 44.64 -9.66
C GLY A 713 3.23 45.36 -10.91
N GLY A 714 3.96 45.28 -12.02
CA GLY A 714 3.60 45.88 -13.29
C GLY A 714 2.99 44.88 -14.27
N HIS A 715 2.58 45.39 -15.42
CA HIS A 715 2.00 44.61 -16.51
C HIS A 715 2.65 44.94 -17.84
N ILE A 716 2.85 43.93 -18.70
CA ILE A 716 3.40 44.11 -20.05
C ILE A 716 2.33 43.83 -21.11
N TRP A 717 2.25 44.72 -22.10
CA TRP A 717 1.36 44.60 -23.24
C TRP A 717 2.17 44.66 -24.53
N VAL A 718 1.79 43.86 -25.52
CA VAL A 718 2.52 43.74 -26.77
C VAL A 718 1.56 43.97 -27.93
N TYR A 719 1.99 44.81 -28.86
CA TYR A 719 1.35 44.98 -30.15
C TYR A 719 2.40 44.77 -31.23
N SER A 720 2.10 43.92 -32.21
CA SER A 720 3.00 43.62 -33.30
C SER A 720 2.18 43.38 -34.56
N GLU A 721 2.66 43.87 -35.68
CA GLU A 721 2.10 43.58 -37.00
C GLU A 721 3.25 43.23 -37.93
N VAL A 722 3.07 42.15 -38.71
CA VAL A 722 4.08 41.68 -39.69
C VAL A 722 4.42 42.83 -40.65
N GLU A 723 5.72 43.06 -40.85
CA GLU A 723 6.34 44.14 -41.64
C GLU A 723 6.15 45.58 -41.10
N HIS A 724 5.48 45.75 -39.96
CA HIS A 724 5.22 47.08 -39.37
C HIS A 724 5.96 47.31 -38.03
N GLY A 725 6.53 46.25 -37.46
CA GLY A 725 7.34 46.29 -36.23
C GLY A 725 6.58 45.89 -34.98
N THR A 726 7.25 45.99 -33.84
CA THR A 726 6.70 45.59 -32.52
C THR A 726 6.78 46.72 -31.53
N THR A 727 5.78 46.80 -30.65
CA THR A 727 5.74 47.72 -29.51
C THR A 727 5.45 46.93 -28.24
N PHE A 728 6.38 47.01 -27.29
CA PHE A 728 6.20 46.51 -25.92
C PHE A 728 5.88 47.69 -25.01
N LYS A 729 4.74 47.67 -24.31
CA LYS A 729 4.35 48.66 -23.30
C LYS A 729 4.34 48.02 -21.93
N ILE A 730 5.11 48.57 -21.02
CA ILE A 730 5.22 48.12 -19.64
C ILE A 730 4.59 49.18 -18.74
N TYR A 731 3.64 48.78 -17.90
CA TYR A 731 2.94 49.63 -16.95
C TYR A 731 3.41 49.30 -15.55
N LEU A 732 4.00 50.27 -14.84
CA LEU A 732 4.54 50.11 -13.49
C LEU A 732 3.76 51.01 -12.50
N PRO A 733 3.34 50.52 -11.33
CA PRO A 733 2.59 51.33 -10.37
C PRO A 733 3.38 52.56 -9.93
N ARG A 734 2.75 53.74 -9.99
CA ARG A 734 3.36 54.99 -9.55
C ARG A 734 3.32 55.10 -8.03
N VAL A 735 4.43 55.54 -7.42
CA VAL A 735 4.51 55.83 -5.98
C VAL A 735 4.65 57.33 -5.70
N GLU A 736 4.33 57.77 -4.47
CA GLU A 736 4.35 59.19 -4.08
C GLU A 736 5.66 59.64 -3.40
N THR A 737 6.59 58.73 -3.14
CA THR A 737 7.87 59.02 -2.47
C THR A 737 8.92 59.54 -3.46
N SER A 738 9.74 60.52 -3.07
CA SER A 738 10.81 61.10 -3.92
C SER A 738 11.99 60.13 -4.09
N ALA A 739 12.55 60.06 -5.32
CA ALA A 739 13.65 59.17 -5.68
C ALA A 739 15.01 59.71 -5.21
N GLU A 740 15.88 58.84 -4.70
CA GLU A 740 17.26 59.18 -4.34
C GLU A 740 18.11 59.31 -5.61
N THR A 741 18.71 60.48 -5.84
CA THR A 741 19.63 60.73 -6.96
C THR A 741 21.01 60.13 -6.67
N THR A 742 21.40 59.08 -7.39
CA THR A 742 22.77 58.57 -7.43
C THR A 742 23.67 59.45 -8.30
N GLU A 743 24.66 60.10 -7.70
CA GLU A 743 25.70 60.87 -8.41
C GLU A 743 26.71 59.94 -9.12
N PRO A 744 27.24 60.32 -10.30
CA PRO A 744 28.27 59.55 -11.00
C PRO A 744 29.64 59.68 -10.30
N LYS A 745 30.19 58.54 -9.83
CA LYS A 745 31.52 58.45 -9.20
C LYS A 745 32.65 58.91 -10.15
N ARG A 746 33.52 59.79 -9.65
CA ARG A 746 34.74 60.30 -10.32
C ARG A 746 35.77 59.19 -10.56
N ALA A 747 36.45 59.24 -11.71
CA ALA A 747 37.59 58.39 -12.04
C ALA A 747 38.79 58.64 -11.09
N VAL A 748 39.27 57.58 -10.45
CA VAL A 748 40.49 57.56 -9.62
C VAL A 748 41.69 57.27 -10.52
N GLU A 749 42.74 58.11 -10.48
CA GLU A 749 43.97 57.93 -11.27
C GLU A 749 44.83 56.78 -10.72
N SER A 750 45.42 56.00 -11.64
CA SER A 750 46.17 54.77 -11.38
C SER A 750 47.55 55.02 -10.75
N GLY A 751 47.63 55.03 -9.41
CA GLY A 751 48.91 54.95 -8.68
C GLY A 751 49.54 53.55 -8.70
N ARG A 752 50.88 53.47 -8.61
CA ARG A 752 51.59 52.20 -8.35
C ARG A 752 51.31 51.72 -6.92
N GLY A 753 50.89 50.46 -6.77
CA GLY A 753 50.67 49.86 -5.46
C GLY A 753 51.96 49.44 -4.78
N TRP A 754 51.98 49.48 -3.45
CA TRP A 754 53.05 48.95 -2.59
C TRP A 754 52.48 47.98 -1.53
N GLU A 755 51.16 47.88 -1.45
CA GLU A 755 50.44 47.13 -0.45
C GLU A 755 50.56 45.62 -0.66
N THR A 756 50.65 44.87 0.44
CA THR A 756 50.57 43.41 0.46
C THR A 756 49.12 42.94 0.40
N ILE A 757 48.81 42.09 -0.58
CA ILE A 757 47.49 41.48 -0.80
C ILE A 757 47.60 39.96 -0.58
N LEU A 758 46.68 39.39 0.20
CA LEU A 758 46.49 37.94 0.29
C LEU A 758 45.39 37.52 -0.69
N LEU A 759 45.77 36.85 -1.76
CA LEU A 759 44.88 36.34 -2.80
C LEU A 759 44.53 34.87 -2.53
N VAL A 760 43.24 34.58 -2.34
CA VAL A 760 42.71 33.25 -2.08
C VAL A 760 41.69 32.89 -3.16
N GLU A 761 42.04 31.91 -3.98
CA GLU A 761 41.27 31.50 -5.14
C GLU A 761 41.57 30.02 -5.39
N ASP A 762 40.53 29.19 -5.51
CA ASP A 762 40.70 27.74 -5.72
C ASP A 762 41.04 27.41 -7.17
N GLU A 763 40.51 28.17 -8.13
CA GLU A 763 40.80 27.99 -9.55
C GLU A 763 42.20 28.51 -9.91
N ASP A 764 43.10 27.57 -10.27
CA ASP A 764 44.50 27.86 -10.54
C ASP A 764 44.68 28.94 -11.62
N MET A 765 43.88 28.87 -12.70
CA MET A 765 44.00 29.81 -13.82
C MET A 765 43.54 31.23 -13.46
N VAL A 766 42.46 31.37 -12.68
CA VAL A 766 41.94 32.69 -12.24
C VAL A 766 42.91 33.33 -11.25
N ARG A 767 43.47 32.51 -10.35
CA ARG A 767 44.47 32.95 -9.38
C ARG A 767 45.73 33.47 -10.05
N ASP A 768 46.25 32.74 -11.03
CA ASP A 768 47.45 33.13 -11.78
C ASP A 768 47.22 34.43 -12.58
N LEU A 769 46.03 34.58 -13.16
CA LEU A 769 45.62 35.79 -13.89
C LEU A 769 45.58 37.01 -12.95
N ALA A 770 44.87 36.92 -11.83
CA ALA A 770 44.77 37.99 -10.84
C ALA A 770 46.15 38.33 -10.25
N GLN A 771 46.96 37.31 -9.98
CA GLN A 771 48.34 37.48 -9.52
C GLN A 771 49.17 38.28 -10.51
N ARG A 772 49.13 37.93 -11.81
CA ARG A 772 49.87 38.63 -12.87
C ARG A 772 49.43 40.09 -12.99
N ALA A 773 48.12 40.36 -12.97
CA ALA A 773 47.58 41.71 -13.10
C ALA A 773 48.00 42.63 -11.95
N LEU A 774 47.93 42.15 -10.71
CA LEU A 774 48.28 42.91 -9.52
C LEU A 774 49.81 43.09 -9.38
N LEU A 775 50.62 42.06 -9.67
CA LEU A 775 52.09 42.21 -9.69
C LEU A 775 52.54 43.28 -10.70
N ASN A 776 51.93 43.31 -11.89
CA ASN A 776 52.22 44.32 -12.92
C ASN A 776 51.94 45.76 -12.46
N LYS A 777 51.06 45.96 -11.48
CA LYS A 777 50.74 47.27 -10.89
C LYS A 777 51.53 47.58 -9.62
N GLY A 778 52.44 46.70 -9.21
CA GLY A 778 53.43 46.93 -8.13
C GLY A 778 53.07 46.33 -6.76
N TYR A 779 51.92 45.68 -6.62
CA TYR A 779 51.48 45.08 -5.35
C TYR A 779 52.36 43.89 -4.95
N THR A 780 52.51 43.67 -3.64
CA THR A 780 53.10 42.43 -3.11
C THR A 780 52.00 41.40 -2.91
N LEU A 781 52.19 40.16 -3.37
CA LEU A 781 51.14 39.13 -3.34
C LEU A 781 51.55 37.90 -2.55
N LEU A 782 50.66 37.46 -1.67
CA LEU A 782 50.66 36.15 -1.03
C LEU A 782 49.50 35.34 -1.60
N THR A 783 49.74 34.12 -2.07
CA THR A 783 48.70 33.32 -2.75
C THR A 783 48.37 32.06 -1.97
N ALA A 784 47.08 31.72 -1.93
CA ALA A 784 46.56 30.50 -1.32
C ALA A 784 45.48 29.87 -2.20
N LYS A 785 45.40 28.54 -2.20
CA LYS A 785 44.38 27.77 -2.93
C LYS A 785 43.08 27.58 -2.14
N HIS A 786 43.14 27.64 -0.82
CA HIS A 786 42.00 27.39 0.06
C HIS A 786 42.18 28.10 1.42
N GLY A 787 41.09 28.18 2.19
CA GLY A 787 41.05 28.94 3.44
C GLY A 787 42.08 28.51 4.49
N GLU A 788 42.30 27.20 4.67
CA GLU A 788 43.30 26.71 5.65
C GLU A 788 44.72 27.16 5.30
N GLN A 789 45.10 27.13 4.01
CA GLN A 789 46.41 27.60 3.57
C GLN A 789 46.54 29.11 3.79
N ALA A 790 45.48 29.87 3.50
CA ALA A 790 45.44 31.31 3.75
C ALA A 790 45.61 31.63 5.25
N GLN A 791 44.98 30.85 6.15
CA GLN A 791 45.17 30.99 7.60
C GLN A 791 46.62 30.70 8.03
N GLN A 792 47.24 29.64 7.50
CA GLN A 792 48.64 29.32 7.80
C GLN A 792 49.60 30.43 7.34
N ILE A 793 49.37 30.97 6.13
CA ILE A 793 50.14 32.10 5.59
C ILE A 793 49.97 33.32 6.49
N CYS A 794 48.73 33.65 6.85
CA CYS A 794 48.42 34.80 7.70
C CYS A 794 49.00 34.65 9.13
N ALA A 795 49.12 33.42 9.64
CA ALA A 795 49.73 33.14 10.94
C ALA A 795 51.27 33.22 10.92
N THR A 796 51.91 32.91 9.80
CA THR A 796 53.37 32.81 9.69
C THR A 796 54.02 34.11 9.18
N TYR A 797 53.32 34.87 8.35
CA TYR A 797 53.82 36.10 7.73
C TYR A 797 53.82 37.26 8.72
N GLN A 798 54.96 37.93 8.96
CA GLN A 798 55.09 38.93 10.04
C GLN A 798 54.75 40.36 9.61
N ASP A 799 54.81 40.69 8.33
CA ASP A 799 54.52 42.02 7.79
C ASP A 799 53.00 42.26 7.62
N PRO A 800 52.54 43.52 7.51
CA PRO A 800 51.12 43.84 7.32
C PRO A 800 50.59 43.26 6.00
N ILE A 801 49.37 42.71 6.07
CA ILE A 801 48.55 42.30 4.93
C ILE A 801 47.39 43.30 4.88
N HIS A 802 47.35 44.10 3.82
CA HIS A 802 46.47 45.27 3.73
C HIS A 802 45.09 44.91 3.13
N LEU A 803 45.03 43.87 2.29
CA LEU A 803 43.80 43.40 1.66
C LEU A 803 43.78 41.87 1.57
N LEU A 804 42.67 41.27 1.99
CA LEU A 804 42.28 39.91 1.62
C LEU A 804 41.41 40.00 0.35
N LEU A 805 41.87 39.36 -0.72
CA LEU A 805 41.12 39.16 -1.95
C LEU A 805 40.73 37.68 -2.02
N THR A 806 39.46 37.34 -1.83
CA THR A 806 39.02 35.93 -1.70
C THR A 806 37.79 35.62 -2.52
N ASP A 807 37.69 34.41 -3.09
CA ASP A 807 36.41 33.91 -3.59
C ASP A 807 35.43 33.69 -2.42
N VAL A 808 34.15 33.99 -2.62
CA VAL A 808 33.07 33.77 -1.66
C VAL A 808 32.81 32.28 -1.45
N VAL A 809 32.79 31.49 -2.53
CA VAL A 809 32.47 30.06 -2.49
C VAL A 809 33.71 29.28 -2.88
N MET A 810 34.36 28.66 -1.90
CA MET A 810 35.54 27.83 -2.11
C MET A 810 35.30 26.40 -1.58
N PRO A 811 35.80 25.36 -2.27
CA PRO A 811 35.81 23.99 -1.78
C PRO A 811 36.77 23.83 -0.58
N GLY A 812 36.50 22.87 0.30
CA GLY A 812 37.37 22.57 1.46
C GLY A 812 36.81 22.95 2.84
N GLY A 813 35.49 23.09 2.98
CA GLY A 813 34.80 23.19 4.28
C GLY A 813 34.78 24.58 4.93
N MET A 814 35.64 25.51 4.49
CA MET A 814 35.66 26.92 4.93
C MET A 814 35.34 27.85 3.77
N SER A 815 34.26 28.64 3.89
CA SER A 815 33.90 29.64 2.87
C SER A 815 34.76 30.90 2.97
N GLY A 816 34.83 31.70 1.90
CA GLY A 816 35.59 32.95 1.88
C GLY A 816 35.13 33.95 2.94
N SER A 817 33.82 33.99 3.24
CA SER A 817 33.30 34.82 4.32
C SER A 817 33.72 34.32 5.71
N GLN A 818 33.71 33.00 5.94
CA GLN A 818 34.21 32.44 7.20
C GLN A 818 35.70 32.71 7.38
N LEU A 819 36.48 32.59 6.30
CA LEU A 819 37.89 32.94 6.28
C LEU A 819 38.10 34.41 6.60
N ALA A 820 37.40 35.31 5.92
CA ALA A 820 37.50 36.75 6.15
C ALA A 820 37.17 37.13 7.59
N LYS A 821 36.05 36.63 8.16
CA LYS A 821 35.71 36.86 9.57
C LYS A 821 36.83 36.38 10.50
N SER A 822 37.40 35.20 10.23
CA SER A 822 38.50 34.65 11.01
C SER A 822 39.77 35.49 10.91
N LEU A 823 40.13 35.97 9.72
CA LEU A 823 41.39 36.70 9.50
C LEU A 823 41.28 38.17 9.92
N VAL A 824 40.14 38.82 9.71
CA VAL A 824 39.90 40.20 10.20
C VAL A 824 39.93 40.24 11.73
N SER A 825 39.44 39.19 12.40
CA SER A 825 39.57 39.07 13.87
C SER A 825 41.03 39.01 14.34
N LEU A 826 41.94 38.46 13.52
CA LEU A 826 43.37 38.36 13.80
C LEU A 826 44.14 39.61 13.35
N ARG A 827 43.67 40.29 12.30
CA ARG A 827 44.27 41.49 11.69
C ARG A 827 43.17 42.53 11.40
N PRO A 828 42.81 43.37 12.38
CA PRO A 828 41.69 44.31 12.24
C PRO A 828 41.88 45.35 11.13
N GLU A 829 43.12 45.71 10.81
CA GLU A 829 43.45 46.68 9.76
C GLU A 829 43.37 46.10 8.33
N MET A 830 43.15 44.79 8.20
CA MET A 830 43.06 44.12 6.90
C MET A 830 41.69 44.35 6.28
N LYS A 831 41.68 44.97 5.10
CA LYS A 831 40.45 45.12 4.31
C LYS A 831 40.10 43.83 3.61
N VAL A 832 38.84 43.69 3.16
CA VAL A 832 38.37 42.49 2.47
C VAL A 832 37.67 42.87 1.17
N LEU A 833 38.08 42.25 0.07
CA LEU A 833 37.42 42.30 -1.23
C LEU A 833 37.05 40.87 -1.63
N TYR A 834 35.77 40.66 -1.90
CA TYR A 834 35.27 39.36 -2.34
C TYR A 834 35.20 39.29 -3.87
N MET A 835 35.59 38.15 -4.44
CA MET A 835 35.34 37.81 -5.84
C MET A 835 34.23 36.77 -5.90
N SER A 836 33.31 36.88 -6.87
CA SER A 836 32.26 35.87 -7.01
C SER A 836 31.67 35.87 -8.40
N GLY A 837 31.29 34.69 -8.90
CA GLY A 837 30.43 34.56 -10.08
C GLY A 837 28.98 35.02 -9.87
N TYR A 838 28.65 35.52 -8.67
CA TYR A 838 27.34 36.03 -8.29
C TYR A 838 27.32 37.57 -8.22
N THR A 839 26.16 38.18 -8.40
CA THR A 839 25.98 39.63 -8.21
C THR A 839 26.01 40.01 -6.74
N GLU A 840 26.32 41.28 -6.44
CA GLU A 840 26.45 41.87 -5.09
C GLU A 840 25.29 41.49 -4.15
N ASN A 841 24.04 41.55 -4.64
CA ASN A 841 22.83 41.26 -3.87
C ASN A 841 22.61 39.76 -3.59
N ALA A 842 23.23 38.86 -4.35
CA ALA A 842 23.06 37.41 -4.16
C ALA A 842 23.82 36.88 -2.92
N ILE A 843 24.85 37.60 -2.46
CA ILE A 843 25.74 37.15 -1.39
C ILE A 843 25.26 37.65 -0.02
N VAL A 844 24.71 38.87 0.05
CA VAL A 844 24.13 39.46 1.27
C VAL A 844 22.96 38.62 1.80
N HIS A 845 22.10 38.11 0.89
CA HIS A 845 20.91 37.35 1.27
C HIS A 845 21.16 35.92 1.79
N HIS A 846 22.32 35.32 1.52
CA HIS A 846 22.67 34.00 2.06
C HIS A 846 23.17 34.05 3.51
N GLY A 847 23.08 35.22 4.19
CA GLY A 847 23.63 35.43 5.53
C GLY A 847 25.16 35.44 5.56
N VAL A 848 25.79 35.56 4.38
CA VAL A 848 27.24 35.40 4.20
C VAL A 848 27.96 36.74 4.41
N LEU A 849 27.35 37.89 4.06
CA LEU A 849 28.00 39.22 4.10
C LEU A 849 27.04 40.31 4.62
N GLU A 850 27.54 41.26 5.42
CA GLU A 850 26.83 42.45 5.92
C GLU A 850 26.70 43.55 4.83
N PRO A 851 25.71 44.46 4.92
CA PRO A 851 25.57 45.58 3.98
C PRO A 851 26.82 46.48 3.98
N GLY A 852 27.32 46.87 2.80
CA GLY A 852 28.48 47.76 2.65
C GLY A 852 29.83 47.06 2.41
N ILE A 853 29.83 45.75 2.16
CA ILE A 853 31.06 44.98 1.88
C ILE A 853 31.50 45.12 0.41
N ALA A 854 32.81 45.32 0.20
CA ALA A 854 33.37 45.47 -1.13
C ALA A 854 33.43 44.15 -1.92
N PHE A 855 33.03 44.21 -3.19
CA PHE A 855 32.81 43.06 -4.05
C PHE A 855 33.28 43.27 -5.50
N LEU A 856 33.73 42.21 -6.18
CA LEU A 856 34.12 42.17 -7.59
C LEU A 856 33.42 41.00 -8.32
N PRO A 857 32.52 41.25 -9.29
CA PRO A 857 31.82 40.19 -10.04
C PRO A 857 32.73 39.49 -11.05
N LYS A 858 32.66 38.15 -11.11
CA LYS A 858 33.21 37.32 -12.18
C LYS A 858 32.13 37.09 -13.27
N PRO A 859 32.48 37.15 -14.57
CA PRO A 859 33.80 37.49 -15.10
C PRO A 859 34.07 39.00 -15.04
N PHE A 860 35.31 39.35 -14.69
CA PHE A 860 35.81 40.74 -14.64
C PHE A 860 36.92 40.96 -15.67
N VAL A 861 37.11 42.22 -16.09
CA VAL A 861 38.28 42.65 -16.86
C VAL A 861 39.40 43.02 -15.88
N LEU A 862 40.67 42.91 -16.30
CA LEU A 862 41.82 43.16 -15.43
C LEU A 862 41.85 44.57 -14.84
N ASP A 863 41.40 45.56 -15.60
CA ASP A 863 41.31 46.94 -15.13
C ASP A 863 40.27 47.12 -14.02
N ASP A 864 39.16 46.38 -14.07
CA ASP A 864 38.13 46.40 -13.02
C ASP A 864 38.68 45.84 -11.71
N LEU A 865 39.45 44.75 -11.77
CA LEU A 865 40.13 44.18 -10.61
C LEU A 865 41.08 45.19 -9.97
N VAL A 866 41.95 45.80 -10.78
CA VAL A 866 42.94 46.77 -10.29
C VAL A 866 42.26 48.00 -9.71
N TYR A 867 41.24 48.52 -10.40
CA TYR A 867 40.44 49.65 -9.95
C TYR A 867 39.77 49.34 -8.61
N LYS A 868 39.12 48.18 -8.49
CA LYS A 868 38.39 47.81 -7.27
C LYS A 868 39.31 47.59 -6.08
N VAL A 869 40.46 46.95 -6.31
CA VAL A 869 41.51 46.80 -5.27
C VAL A 869 41.98 48.16 -4.77
N ARG A 870 42.21 49.12 -5.68
CA ARG A 870 42.63 50.48 -5.32
C ARG A 870 41.53 51.24 -4.57
N GLU A 871 40.27 51.18 -5.04
CA GLU A 871 39.10 51.78 -4.37
C GLU A 871 38.98 51.28 -2.92
N VAL A 872 39.08 49.96 -2.71
CA VAL A 872 38.98 49.37 -1.37
C VAL A 872 40.14 49.81 -0.49
N LEU A 873 41.37 49.80 -1.00
CA LEU A 873 42.55 50.23 -0.24
C LEU A 873 42.50 51.71 0.14
N GLU A 874 41.92 52.58 -0.69
CA GLU A 874 41.85 54.03 -0.47
C GLU A 874 40.61 54.49 0.31
N ALA A 875 39.57 53.66 0.43
CA ALA A 875 38.37 53.98 1.21
C ALA A 875 38.76 54.31 2.67
N LYS A 876 38.50 55.56 3.11
CA LYS A 876 38.67 55.98 4.51
C LYS A 876 37.56 55.38 5.36
N GLU A 877 37.89 54.91 6.57
CA GLU A 877 36.92 54.40 7.55
C GLU A 877 35.81 55.43 7.79
N GLU A 878 34.60 55.17 7.28
CA GLU A 878 33.41 55.76 7.86
C GLU A 878 33.13 55.01 9.17
N ALA A 879 33.22 55.74 10.28
CA ALA A 879 32.96 55.22 11.61
C ALA A 879 31.54 54.63 11.68
N ASN A 880 31.46 53.33 11.90
CA ASN A 880 30.23 52.60 12.17
C ASN A 880 29.52 53.23 13.38
N PRO A 881 28.26 53.71 13.29
CA PRO A 881 27.49 54.05 14.47
C PRO A 881 27.08 52.75 15.15
N SER A 882 27.46 52.66 16.42
CA SER A 882 27.27 51.58 17.40
C SER A 882 25.87 50.98 17.51
#